data_AF-A0A7J2HMT6-F1
#
_entry.id   AF-A0A7J2HMT6-F1
#
_cell.length_a   1.000
_cell.length_b   1.000
_cell.length_c   1.000
_cell.angle_alpha   90.00
_cell.angle_beta   90.00
_cell.angle_gamma   90.00
#
_symmetry.space_group_name_H-M   'P 1'
#
loop_
_entity.id
_entity.type
_entity.pdbx_description
1 polymer ?
#
loop_
_entity_poly.entity_id
_entity_poly.type
_entity_poly.pdbx_seq_one_letter_code
_entity_poly.pdbx_strand_id
1 'polypeptide(L)'
;KLIVLAGVAILVIASVGVYYWNPQETVSLSVDTLFKTTGSIAEVPSAITVADSNPFYPLIATPLAVHYDSEGNQVVIPLYVENFSSPSTAVTRAKDMIGRNVDLTIDGSKSPEEVSIDLATQYWDRSDAVLLIKDDQEGYNLGLVATPLASYMSIPVIVTDEVDGHVLSVLNKLGVKYYLVCGDITPSGEYLKFTDVNDIVNFTINLAEEKFGDINYVTLANPLDAWPPKVSEKRVVLSKSEEMRNSAILIGDFLNLVKSALLSPYVYNFTIPESYKYALVKLDIKNLEPIDQVEKFDDNLIIMGSFGYLRTYAYPGERDSQGNLKQDMLHFETVYYNQGGEELWFSILPTFMTLDSAKIEVTVTVEKLSNPYYPLIEKASTVAPYLTAYHKGILFAKPEFAFAANDNVTLDGKTLPGNTQPFLHPELIPAINKHVYEAIHVPLNKLLSRIREIDTLNQKMLRESYYREPLYIALVGGTTMLPQYYYRNPHSDPFEHPSAGGYGTNTPSDFIYGNIDPEIYSLKPYPEDYIENDLFSHYPVAENIVGRLTAWDVQDMSALIARTIFYHSIIDKLGDWKDKASFRVGAGTDMQKLPILTGIREISMKLSGGFVGSEEPMKWPSGEKYFLIKRVKNYLEEGGFEVSTAHRGAAGHKGYTNELLREIKKDNPILHSILVKRIKFRQGYQNIDSLKNFSWWSESLFGDSSSLVVGRELEENSNFILSDSHAIWFEKAYSDILLFELGIPFGTLLSRVLDVPLRSPLDQLGSDTVRKVSGMKMGPSVMLVEGCGAGKIDCVPSKTTLANAYLHAGVNAYISPTTLSAFYGALEPRPNFNGGVGFGIRGFLKAWYNWKFKGEYPTPTFNEYIFEYACKEMFEQNVSLGKALRDAKNAFLPAQFNDTYRWTPPLSVIGNLPREMTKNLQESMKTTSETDHRFPVEKYATIYQINLIGDPAFNPYEPCNEGK
;
A
#
# COMPACT_ATOMS: atom_id res chain seq x y z
N LYS A 1 -31.64 -23.78 -71.04
CA LYS A 1 -31.67 -22.36 -71.51
C LYS A 1 -32.34 -21.43 -70.50
N LEU A 2 -33.57 -21.69 -70.04
CA LEU A 2 -34.24 -20.90 -69.00
C LEU A 2 -33.48 -20.83 -67.65
N ILE A 3 -32.90 -21.95 -67.19
CA ILE A 3 -32.10 -21.99 -65.95
C ILE A 3 -30.83 -21.13 -66.06
N VAL A 4 -30.21 -21.09 -67.24
CA VAL A 4 -29.01 -20.26 -67.49
C VAL A 4 -29.38 -18.78 -67.52
N LEU A 5 -30.51 -18.43 -68.13
CA LEU A 5 -31.04 -17.06 -68.12
C LEU A 5 -31.40 -16.58 -66.70
N ALA A 6 -32.01 -17.45 -65.89
CA ALA A 6 -32.28 -17.15 -64.48
C ALA A 6 -30.98 -16.97 -63.66
N GLY A 7 -29.99 -17.84 -63.89
CA GLY A 7 -28.67 -17.72 -63.24
C GLY A 7 -27.95 -16.43 -63.61
N VAL A 8 -27.98 -16.02 -64.88
CA VAL A 8 -27.40 -14.75 -65.34
C VAL A 8 -28.17 -13.56 -64.77
N ALA A 9 -29.50 -13.60 -64.70
CA ALA A 9 -30.29 -12.53 -64.09
C ALA A 9 -30.00 -12.37 -62.59
N ILE A 10 -29.84 -13.47 -61.85
CA ILE A 10 -29.46 -13.43 -60.43
C ILE A 10 -28.05 -12.86 -60.27
N LEU A 11 -27.10 -13.24 -61.13
CA LEU A 11 -25.74 -12.69 -61.10
C LEU A 11 -25.71 -11.19 -61.44
N VAL A 12 -26.53 -10.73 -62.38
CA VAL A 12 -26.66 -9.30 -62.71
C VAL A 12 -27.32 -8.54 -61.56
N ILE A 13 -28.36 -9.08 -60.95
CA ILE A 13 -29.02 -8.44 -59.78
C ILE A 13 -28.08 -8.42 -58.57
N ALA A 14 -27.31 -9.48 -58.33
CA ALA A 14 -26.32 -9.54 -57.26
C ALA A 14 -25.14 -8.58 -57.52
N SER A 15 -24.67 -8.46 -58.76
CA SER A 15 -23.60 -7.52 -59.12
C SER A 15 -24.06 -6.07 -59.10
N VAL A 16 -25.31 -5.78 -59.47
CA VAL A 16 -25.94 -4.47 -59.24
C VAL A 16 -26.12 -4.23 -57.74
N GLY A 17 -26.56 -5.23 -56.98
CA GLY A 17 -26.66 -5.18 -55.52
C GLY A 17 -25.33 -4.85 -54.85
N VAL A 18 -24.22 -5.45 -55.29
CA VAL A 18 -22.85 -5.16 -54.80
C VAL A 18 -22.34 -3.81 -55.31
N TYR A 19 -22.68 -3.39 -56.53
CA TYR A 19 -22.27 -2.10 -57.10
C TYR A 19 -23.01 -0.91 -56.46
N TYR A 20 -24.25 -1.11 -56.00
CA TYR A 20 -25.05 -0.12 -55.26
C TYR A 20 -25.04 -0.34 -53.75
N TRP A 21 -24.37 -1.39 -53.25
CA TRP A 21 -24.10 -1.55 -51.83
C TRP A 21 -22.98 -0.58 -51.45
N ASN A 22 -23.39 0.64 -51.18
CA ASN A 22 -22.60 1.56 -50.39
C ASN A 22 -22.80 1.13 -48.94
N PRO A 23 -21.81 0.59 -48.20
CA PRO A 23 -21.89 0.71 -46.75
C PRO A 23 -22.15 2.18 -46.47
N GLN A 24 -23.08 2.51 -45.58
CA GLN A 24 -23.18 3.90 -45.14
C GLN A 24 -21.77 4.33 -44.77
N GLU A 25 -21.18 5.22 -45.59
CA GLU A 25 -19.95 5.90 -45.25
C GLU A 25 -20.30 6.64 -43.96
N THR A 26 -19.90 6.07 -42.83
CA THR A 26 -19.69 6.83 -41.62
C THR A 26 -18.83 8.00 -42.05
N VAL A 27 -19.38 9.22 -41.96
CA VAL A 27 -18.65 10.44 -42.24
C VAL A 27 -17.49 10.45 -41.25
N SER A 28 -16.33 10.00 -41.71
CA SER A 28 -15.10 9.93 -40.95
C SER A 28 -14.62 11.36 -40.75
N LEU A 29 -15.00 11.94 -39.62
CA LEU A 29 -14.50 13.22 -39.15
C LEU A 29 -12.97 13.21 -39.19
N SER A 30 -12.34 14.19 -39.87
CA SER A 30 -10.88 14.21 -39.94
C SER A 30 -10.29 14.59 -38.57
N VAL A 31 -9.30 13.81 -38.15
CA VAL A 31 -8.60 13.97 -36.86
C VAL A 31 -8.02 15.39 -36.70
N ASP A 32 -7.48 15.97 -37.78
CA ASP A 32 -6.97 17.35 -37.81
C ASP A 32 -8.03 18.43 -37.49
N THR A 33 -9.32 18.14 -37.75
CA THR A 33 -10.42 19.07 -37.44
C THR A 33 -10.76 19.01 -35.95
N LEU A 34 -10.70 17.82 -35.34
CA LEU A 34 -10.93 17.63 -33.91
C LEU A 34 -9.83 18.27 -33.07
N PHE A 35 -8.57 18.27 -33.50
CA PHE A 35 -7.47 18.88 -32.76
C PHE A 35 -7.58 20.41 -32.64
N LYS A 36 -8.34 21.06 -33.52
CA LYS A 36 -8.65 22.49 -33.47
C LYS A 36 -9.92 22.83 -32.69
N THR A 37 -10.64 21.81 -32.21
CA THR A 37 -11.90 21.98 -31.48
C THR A 37 -11.60 22.39 -30.04
N THR A 38 -12.30 23.42 -29.55
CA THR A 38 -12.20 23.85 -28.15
C THR A 38 -13.57 24.18 -27.58
N GLY A 39 -13.78 23.92 -26.30
CA GLY A 39 -14.88 24.51 -25.55
C GLY A 39 -14.44 25.76 -24.77
N SER A 40 -15.41 26.58 -24.38
CA SER A 40 -15.22 27.74 -23.51
C SER A 40 -16.09 27.58 -22.28
N ILE A 41 -15.46 27.65 -21.11
CA ILE A 41 -16.13 27.61 -19.81
C ILE A 41 -16.39 29.04 -19.34
N ALA A 42 -17.63 29.33 -18.95
CA ALA A 42 -18.14 30.66 -18.62
C ALA A 42 -17.71 31.09 -17.21
N GLU A 43 -17.89 30.18 -16.25
CA GLU A 43 -17.61 30.37 -14.84
C GLU A 43 -16.97 29.07 -14.33
N VAL A 44 -15.90 29.18 -13.54
CA VAL A 44 -15.23 28.01 -12.96
C VAL A 44 -15.52 28.03 -11.45
N PRO A 45 -16.10 26.96 -10.88
CA PRO A 45 -16.33 26.90 -9.44
C PRO A 45 -15.01 26.93 -8.67
N SER A 46 -15.05 27.31 -7.40
CA SER A 46 -13.88 27.34 -6.52
C SER A 46 -13.42 25.94 -6.12
N ALA A 47 -14.37 25.02 -5.91
CA ALA A 47 -14.16 23.60 -5.66
C ALA A 47 -15.44 22.78 -5.87
N ILE A 48 -15.28 21.51 -6.23
CA ILE A 48 -16.38 20.58 -6.53
C ILE A 48 -16.39 19.44 -5.50
N THR A 49 -17.56 19.09 -4.97
CA THR A 49 -17.78 17.81 -4.28
C THR A 49 -18.83 16.99 -5.01
N VAL A 50 -18.54 15.71 -5.26
CA VAL A 50 -19.45 14.77 -5.93
C VAL A 50 -19.72 13.56 -5.06
N ALA A 51 -20.92 13.00 -5.17
CA ALA A 51 -21.32 11.81 -4.41
C ALA A 51 -20.52 10.57 -4.85
N ASP A 52 -20.16 9.73 -3.88
CA ASP A 52 -19.57 8.41 -4.13
C ASP A 52 -20.59 7.38 -4.65
N SER A 53 -21.87 7.73 -4.74
CA SER A 53 -22.97 6.82 -5.08
C SER A 53 -22.92 6.32 -6.53
N ASN A 54 -22.46 7.15 -7.47
CA ASN A 54 -22.38 6.79 -8.89
C ASN A 54 -20.98 7.08 -9.48
N PRO A 55 -20.35 6.12 -10.19
CA PRO A 55 -19.00 6.29 -10.73
C PRO A 55 -18.89 7.32 -11.86
N PHE A 56 -19.99 7.76 -12.47
CA PHE A 56 -19.97 8.76 -13.54
C PHE A 56 -19.83 10.19 -13.05
N TYR A 57 -20.22 10.52 -11.81
CA TYR A 57 -20.16 11.91 -11.34
C TYR A 57 -18.74 12.49 -11.34
N PRO A 58 -17.68 11.77 -10.91
CA PRO A 58 -16.30 12.23 -11.06
C PRO A 58 -15.89 12.45 -12.52
N LEU A 59 -16.29 11.57 -13.46
CA LEU A 59 -15.98 11.71 -14.88
C LEU A 59 -16.63 12.97 -15.46
N ILE A 60 -17.90 13.22 -15.15
CA ILE A 60 -18.64 14.42 -15.59
C ILE A 60 -17.98 15.69 -15.05
N ALA A 61 -17.56 15.69 -13.78
CA ALA A 61 -16.94 16.86 -13.14
C ALA A 61 -15.48 17.09 -13.55
N THR A 62 -14.77 16.07 -14.04
CA THR A 62 -13.34 16.16 -14.37
C THR A 62 -12.99 17.29 -15.34
N PRO A 63 -13.61 17.44 -16.52
CA PRO A 63 -13.29 18.54 -17.45
C PRO A 63 -13.72 19.93 -16.94
N LEU A 64 -14.49 20.02 -15.85
CA LEU A 64 -14.71 21.29 -15.15
C LEU A 64 -13.62 21.53 -14.10
N ALA A 65 -13.21 20.46 -13.39
CA ALA A 65 -12.21 20.50 -12.33
C ALA A 65 -10.78 20.72 -12.84
N VAL A 66 -10.45 20.19 -14.01
CA VAL A 66 -9.18 20.38 -14.70
C VAL A 66 -9.41 20.53 -16.19
N HIS A 67 -8.95 21.65 -16.75
CA HIS A 67 -9.11 21.95 -18.16
C HIS A 67 -8.03 22.90 -18.66
N TYR A 68 -8.01 23.09 -19.97
CA TYR A 68 -6.97 23.87 -20.65
C TYR A 68 -7.58 24.92 -21.55
N ASP A 69 -7.20 26.18 -21.34
CA ASP A 69 -7.68 27.26 -22.20
C ASP A 69 -7.12 27.13 -23.63
N SER A 70 -7.51 28.06 -24.51
CA SER A 70 -7.05 28.08 -25.90
C SER A 70 -5.56 28.37 -26.07
N GLU A 71 -4.90 28.89 -25.04
CA GLU A 71 -3.46 29.15 -25.02
C GLU A 71 -2.68 27.94 -24.43
N GLY A 72 -3.39 26.93 -23.93
CA GLY A 72 -2.81 25.75 -23.29
C GLY A 72 -2.50 25.94 -21.80
N ASN A 73 -2.93 27.04 -21.19
CA ASN A 73 -2.79 27.23 -19.75
C ASN A 73 -3.75 26.30 -19.00
N GLN A 74 -3.25 25.66 -17.96
CA GLN A 74 -4.05 24.78 -17.12
C GLN A 74 -4.86 25.58 -16.10
N VAL A 75 -6.14 25.24 -15.97
CA VAL A 75 -6.98 25.63 -14.85
C VAL A 75 -7.26 24.38 -14.02
N VAL A 76 -7.03 24.46 -12.71
CA VAL A 76 -7.26 23.35 -11.78
C VAL A 76 -7.91 23.82 -10.48
N ILE A 77 -8.96 23.10 -10.08
CA ILE A 77 -9.71 23.29 -8.84
C ILE A 77 -9.88 21.95 -8.11
N PRO A 78 -10.10 21.94 -6.79
CA PRO A 78 -10.24 20.70 -6.04
C PRO A 78 -11.50 19.93 -6.44
N LEU A 79 -11.35 18.62 -6.63
CA LEU A 79 -12.44 17.68 -6.85
C LEU A 79 -12.44 16.64 -5.72
N TYR A 80 -13.51 16.61 -4.94
CA TYR A 80 -13.69 15.65 -3.85
C TYR A 80 -14.79 14.65 -4.19
N VAL A 81 -14.57 13.39 -3.87
CA VAL A 81 -15.61 12.35 -3.87
C VAL A 81 -15.98 12.07 -2.43
N GLU A 82 -17.28 12.09 -2.11
CA GLU A 82 -17.74 12.04 -0.73
C GLU A 82 -19.01 11.19 -0.58
N ASN A 83 -19.07 10.42 0.49
CA ASN A 83 -20.31 9.84 0.97
C ASN A 83 -21.00 10.87 1.87
N PHE A 84 -22.03 11.56 1.38
CA PHE A 84 -22.69 12.63 2.13
C PHE A 84 -23.34 12.16 3.45
N SER A 85 -23.64 10.85 3.59
CA SER A 85 -24.19 10.29 4.83
C SER A 85 -23.13 9.91 5.86
N SER A 86 -21.91 9.61 5.40
CA SER A 86 -20.78 9.24 6.25
C SER A 86 -19.45 9.71 5.61
N PRO A 87 -19.18 11.03 5.58
CA PRO A 87 -17.97 11.57 4.95
C PRO A 87 -16.69 11.02 5.58
N SER A 88 -15.73 10.65 4.76
CA SER A 88 -14.41 10.27 5.26
C SER A 88 -13.71 11.46 5.95
N THR A 89 -13.01 11.17 7.05
CA THR A 89 -12.17 12.19 7.72
C THR A 89 -11.01 12.65 6.84
N ALA A 90 -10.57 11.83 5.87
CA ALA A 90 -9.53 12.21 4.92
C ALA A 90 -10.01 13.35 3.99
N VAL A 91 -11.26 13.28 3.52
CA VAL A 91 -11.87 14.31 2.63
C VAL A 91 -12.11 15.60 3.39
N THR A 92 -12.73 15.53 4.57
CA THR A 92 -12.98 16.72 5.40
C THR A 92 -11.68 17.42 5.78
N ARG A 93 -10.63 16.67 6.15
CA ARG A 93 -9.30 17.22 6.41
C ARG A 93 -8.67 17.85 5.17
N ALA A 94 -8.80 17.22 3.99
CA ALA A 94 -8.29 17.79 2.74
C ALA A 94 -8.98 19.11 2.39
N LYS A 95 -10.31 19.20 2.54
CA LYS A 95 -11.08 20.44 2.37
C LYS A 95 -10.57 21.55 3.29
N ASP A 96 -10.35 21.25 4.57
CA ASP A 96 -9.84 22.20 5.57
C ASP A 96 -8.43 22.70 5.22
N MET A 97 -7.51 21.79 4.85
CA MET A 97 -6.13 22.11 4.49
C MET A 97 -6.05 22.98 3.23
N ILE A 98 -6.81 22.62 2.19
CA ILE A 98 -6.84 23.35 0.93
C ILE A 98 -7.52 24.71 1.11
N GLY A 99 -8.60 24.76 1.90
CA GLY A 99 -9.26 26.00 2.31
C GLY A 99 -9.96 26.74 1.16
N ARG A 100 -10.39 26.02 0.12
CA ARG A 100 -11.25 26.56 -0.96
C ARG A 100 -12.70 26.23 -0.66
N ASN A 101 -13.58 27.22 -0.83
CA ASN A 101 -15.02 27.04 -0.63
C ASN A 101 -15.57 26.05 -1.67
N VAL A 102 -16.39 25.10 -1.24
CA VAL A 102 -17.11 24.20 -2.15
C VAL A 102 -18.40 24.91 -2.57
N ASP A 103 -18.45 25.38 -3.80
CA ASP A 103 -19.57 26.11 -4.40
C ASP A 103 -20.34 25.29 -5.46
N LEU A 104 -19.82 24.12 -5.83
CA LEU A 104 -20.56 23.11 -6.60
C LEU A 104 -20.64 21.77 -5.85
N THR A 105 -21.87 21.28 -5.66
CA THR A 105 -22.15 19.99 -5.00
C THR A 105 -23.07 19.14 -5.88
N ILE A 106 -22.65 17.90 -6.15
CA ILE A 106 -23.45 16.87 -6.83
C ILE A 106 -23.77 15.81 -5.77
N ASP A 107 -24.94 15.90 -5.15
CA ASP A 107 -25.32 15.10 -3.97
C ASP A 107 -25.85 13.69 -4.30
N GLY A 108 -25.97 13.35 -5.58
CA GLY A 108 -26.52 12.07 -6.06
C GLY A 108 -28.04 12.01 -6.11
N SER A 109 -28.75 13.14 -5.97
CA SER A 109 -30.22 13.21 -6.11
C SER A 109 -30.72 13.12 -7.55
N LYS A 110 -29.84 13.41 -8.53
CA LYS A 110 -30.12 13.43 -9.97
C LYS A 110 -29.37 12.31 -10.70
N SER A 111 -29.92 11.83 -11.82
CA SER A 111 -29.23 10.85 -12.66
C SER A 111 -27.93 11.41 -13.27
N PRO A 112 -26.99 10.56 -13.71
CA PRO A 112 -25.81 11.02 -14.47
C PRO A 112 -26.18 11.89 -15.67
N GLU A 113 -27.25 11.55 -16.39
CA GLU A 113 -27.76 12.35 -17.52
C GLU A 113 -28.18 13.74 -17.09
N GLU A 114 -29.07 13.85 -16.09
CA GLU A 114 -29.54 15.14 -15.57
C GLU A 114 -28.38 16.01 -15.08
N VAL A 115 -27.46 15.42 -14.31
CA VAL A 115 -26.27 16.12 -13.79
C VAL A 115 -25.39 16.63 -14.93
N SER A 116 -25.12 15.79 -15.93
CA SER A 116 -24.24 16.15 -17.04
C SER A 116 -24.83 17.27 -17.91
N ILE A 117 -26.14 17.24 -18.15
CA ILE A 117 -26.87 18.28 -18.87
C ILE A 117 -26.87 19.61 -18.09
N ASP A 118 -27.14 19.56 -16.80
CA ASP A 118 -27.18 20.74 -15.94
C ASP A 118 -25.81 21.44 -15.92
N LEU A 119 -24.74 20.68 -15.72
CA LEU A 119 -23.37 21.21 -15.70
C LEU A 119 -22.98 21.79 -17.07
N ALA A 120 -23.26 21.08 -18.16
CA ALA A 120 -22.98 21.57 -19.51
C ALA A 120 -23.74 22.88 -19.79
N THR A 121 -24.99 22.98 -19.35
CA THR A 121 -25.82 24.18 -19.55
C THR A 121 -25.39 25.37 -18.71
N GLN A 122 -24.91 25.11 -17.49
CA GLN A 122 -24.54 26.15 -16.53
C GLN A 122 -23.13 26.69 -16.78
N TYR A 123 -22.16 25.81 -17.07
CA TYR A 123 -20.75 26.17 -17.03
C TYR A 123 -20.10 26.34 -18.40
N TRP A 124 -20.68 25.82 -19.49
CA TRP A 124 -20.14 26.04 -20.85
C TRP A 124 -20.91 27.13 -21.59
N ASP A 125 -20.18 28.11 -22.13
CA ASP A 125 -20.74 29.14 -23.02
C ASP A 125 -20.89 28.61 -24.45
N ARG A 126 -19.89 27.84 -24.89
CA ARG A 126 -19.84 27.19 -26.20
C ARG A 126 -19.00 25.93 -26.14
N SER A 127 -19.29 24.98 -27.01
CA SER A 127 -18.44 23.83 -27.24
C SER A 127 -18.59 23.33 -28.67
N ASP A 128 -17.50 23.23 -29.43
CA ASP A 128 -17.53 22.69 -30.79
C ASP A 128 -17.70 21.14 -30.79
N ALA A 129 -17.35 20.47 -29.69
CA ALA A 129 -17.53 19.03 -29.52
C ALA A 129 -18.12 18.65 -28.16
N VAL A 130 -18.49 17.38 -28.01
CA VAL A 130 -18.94 16.77 -26.75
C VAL A 130 -18.39 15.36 -26.63
N LEU A 131 -18.08 14.91 -25.41
CA LEU A 131 -17.86 13.50 -25.12
C LEU A 131 -19.18 12.88 -24.63
N LEU A 132 -19.76 12.00 -25.43
CA LEU A 132 -20.93 11.20 -25.09
C LEU A 132 -20.49 9.87 -24.50
N ILE A 133 -21.02 9.52 -23.33
CA ILE A 133 -20.74 8.26 -22.64
C ILE A 133 -22.06 7.55 -22.35
N LYS A 134 -22.18 6.27 -22.73
CA LYS A 134 -23.37 5.48 -22.39
C LYS A 134 -23.45 5.23 -20.88
N ASP A 135 -24.64 5.31 -20.28
CA ASP A 135 -24.85 5.09 -18.83
C ASP A 135 -24.85 3.59 -18.47
N ASP A 136 -23.78 2.89 -18.82
CA ASP A 136 -23.57 1.48 -18.49
C ASP A 136 -22.10 1.11 -18.36
N GLN A 137 -21.82 -0.18 -18.15
CA GLN A 137 -20.46 -0.68 -17.97
C GLN A 137 -19.59 -0.49 -19.23
N GLU A 138 -20.15 -0.69 -20.42
CA GLU A 138 -19.41 -0.57 -21.67
C GLU A 138 -19.04 0.89 -21.93
N GLY A 139 -20.02 1.78 -21.77
CA GLY A 139 -19.84 3.23 -21.83
C GLY A 139 -18.81 3.69 -20.81
N TYR A 140 -18.87 3.25 -19.56
CA TYR A 140 -17.87 3.62 -18.56
C TYR A 140 -16.46 3.11 -18.88
N ASN A 141 -16.30 1.85 -19.30
CA ASN A 141 -14.99 1.28 -19.60
C ASN A 141 -14.23 2.13 -20.63
N LEU A 142 -14.94 2.60 -21.67
CA LEU A 142 -14.38 3.48 -22.70
C LEU A 142 -14.32 4.94 -22.24
N GLY A 143 -15.38 5.43 -21.62
CA GLY A 143 -15.56 6.80 -21.15
C GLY A 143 -14.55 7.20 -20.09
N LEU A 144 -14.18 6.29 -19.20
CA LEU A 144 -13.10 6.46 -18.22
C LEU A 144 -11.81 6.87 -18.92
N VAL A 145 -11.39 6.09 -19.92
CA VAL A 145 -10.16 6.31 -20.71
C VAL A 145 -10.26 7.58 -21.56
N ALA A 146 -11.46 7.91 -22.07
CA ALA A 146 -11.68 9.07 -22.93
C ALA A 146 -11.84 10.40 -22.16
N THR A 147 -12.18 10.38 -20.87
CA THR A 147 -12.45 11.59 -20.07
C THR A 147 -11.29 12.61 -20.07
N PRO A 148 -10.00 12.23 -20.04
CA PRO A 148 -8.90 13.19 -20.22
C PRO A 148 -8.98 14.00 -21.52
N LEU A 149 -9.49 13.42 -22.63
CA LEU A 149 -9.72 14.17 -23.87
C LEU A 149 -10.68 15.35 -23.66
N ALA A 150 -11.73 15.13 -22.86
CA ALA A 150 -12.70 16.18 -22.55
C ALA A 150 -12.02 17.34 -21.82
N SER A 151 -11.07 17.05 -20.94
CA SER A 151 -10.27 18.06 -20.23
C SER A 151 -9.32 18.78 -21.16
N TYR A 152 -8.62 18.05 -22.04
CA TYR A 152 -7.66 18.63 -23.00
C TYR A 152 -8.33 19.53 -24.03
N MET A 153 -9.57 19.21 -24.42
CA MET A 153 -10.34 20.00 -25.38
C MET A 153 -11.28 21.02 -24.70
N SER A 154 -11.36 21.01 -23.37
CA SER A 154 -12.29 21.81 -22.56
C SER A 154 -13.77 21.64 -22.98
N ILE A 155 -14.16 20.42 -23.35
CA ILE A 155 -15.52 20.08 -23.81
C ILE A 155 -16.32 19.39 -22.69
N PRO A 156 -17.66 19.50 -22.69
CA PRO A 156 -18.47 18.84 -21.68
C PRO A 156 -18.53 17.32 -21.92
N VAL A 157 -18.72 16.59 -20.82
CA VAL A 157 -19.07 15.17 -20.81
C VAL A 157 -20.57 15.06 -20.59
N ILE A 158 -21.28 14.34 -21.47
CA ILE A 158 -22.70 14.01 -21.32
C ILE A 158 -22.83 12.50 -21.20
N VAL A 159 -23.48 12.06 -20.12
CA VAL A 159 -23.76 10.64 -19.88
C VAL A 159 -25.21 10.40 -20.27
N THR A 160 -25.49 9.53 -21.24
CA THR A 160 -26.85 9.28 -21.72
C THR A 160 -26.95 7.95 -22.46
N ASP A 161 -28.13 7.32 -22.46
CA ASP A 161 -28.42 6.15 -23.29
C ASP A 161 -28.67 6.53 -24.76
N GLU A 162 -29.20 7.73 -25.03
CA GLU A 162 -29.53 8.20 -26.37
C GLU A 162 -29.47 9.74 -26.51
N VAL A 163 -29.35 10.24 -27.75
CA VAL A 163 -29.44 11.68 -28.02
C VAL A 163 -30.90 12.04 -28.29
N ASP A 164 -31.66 12.19 -27.21
CA ASP A 164 -33.07 12.55 -27.25
C ASP A 164 -33.29 14.05 -27.53
N GLY A 165 -34.55 14.50 -27.51
CA GLY A 165 -34.87 15.92 -27.75
C GLY A 165 -34.31 16.88 -26.70
N HIS A 166 -34.11 16.42 -25.47
CA HIS A 166 -33.59 17.23 -24.37
C HIS A 166 -32.07 17.40 -24.51
N VAL A 167 -31.34 16.29 -24.67
CA VAL A 167 -29.90 16.29 -24.93
C VAL A 167 -29.60 17.11 -26.18
N LEU A 168 -30.31 16.88 -27.28
CA LEU A 168 -30.10 17.60 -28.54
C LEU A 168 -30.32 19.11 -28.39
N SER A 169 -31.28 19.54 -27.56
CA SER A 169 -31.53 20.96 -27.31
C SER A 169 -30.33 21.64 -26.66
N VAL A 170 -29.70 20.98 -25.67
CA VAL A 170 -28.52 21.47 -24.95
C VAL A 170 -27.32 21.54 -25.88
N LEU A 171 -27.06 20.46 -26.63
CA LEU A 171 -25.94 20.40 -27.58
C LEU A 171 -26.04 21.46 -28.68
N ASN A 172 -27.25 21.68 -29.21
CA ASN A 172 -27.50 22.75 -30.18
C ASN A 172 -27.26 24.15 -29.60
N LYS A 173 -27.65 24.38 -28.33
CA LYS A 173 -27.42 25.65 -27.64
C LYS A 173 -25.92 25.94 -27.45
N LEU A 174 -25.14 24.91 -27.17
CA LEU A 174 -23.68 25.00 -27.02
C LEU A 174 -22.94 25.11 -28.36
N GLY A 175 -23.61 24.85 -29.48
CA GLY A 175 -23.02 24.90 -30.82
C GLY A 175 -22.18 23.67 -31.19
N VAL A 176 -22.47 22.52 -30.57
CA VAL A 176 -21.75 21.26 -30.80
C VAL A 176 -21.94 20.78 -32.24
N LYS A 177 -20.82 20.47 -32.90
CA LYS A 177 -20.76 19.94 -34.28
C LYS A 177 -20.23 18.52 -34.33
N TYR A 178 -19.34 18.20 -33.39
CA TYR A 178 -18.59 16.94 -33.38
C TYR A 178 -18.88 16.13 -32.11
N TYR A 179 -19.03 14.83 -32.27
CA TYR A 179 -19.39 13.94 -31.18
C TYR A 179 -18.31 12.88 -31.00
N LEU A 180 -17.67 12.85 -29.83
CA LEU A 180 -16.83 11.74 -29.40
C LEU A 180 -17.73 10.77 -28.64
N VAL A 181 -17.81 9.50 -29.06
CA VAL A 181 -18.82 8.57 -28.55
C VAL A 181 -18.18 7.35 -27.92
N CYS A 182 -18.52 7.09 -26.66
CA CYS A 182 -18.14 5.91 -25.89
C CYS A 182 -19.39 5.05 -25.58
N GLY A 183 -19.45 3.86 -26.18
CA GLY A 183 -20.61 2.97 -26.12
C GLY A 183 -21.54 3.10 -27.32
N ASP A 184 -22.65 2.34 -27.31
CA ASP A 184 -23.55 2.25 -28.45
C ASP A 184 -24.59 3.39 -28.52
N ILE A 185 -24.11 4.61 -28.73
CA ILE A 185 -24.94 5.81 -28.95
C ILE A 185 -24.82 6.24 -30.41
N THR A 186 -25.94 6.64 -31.03
CA THR A 186 -25.94 7.15 -32.42
C THR A 186 -26.43 8.60 -32.44
N PRO A 187 -25.53 9.60 -32.55
CA PRO A 187 -25.90 11.00 -32.70
C PRO A 187 -26.34 11.31 -34.14
N SER A 188 -27.01 12.46 -34.34
CA SER A 188 -27.46 12.93 -35.65
C SER A 188 -26.42 13.70 -36.47
N GLY A 189 -25.27 14.07 -35.87
CA GLY A 189 -24.18 14.84 -36.50
C GLY A 189 -22.94 14.01 -36.86
N GLU A 190 -21.80 14.67 -37.13
CA GLU A 190 -20.53 14.00 -37.43
C GLU A 190 -19.89 13.46 -36.13
N TYR A 191 -19.58 12.16 -36.09
CA TYR A 191 -19.12 11.52 -34.86
C TYR A 191 -17.91 10.61 -35.06
N LEU A 192 -17.08 10.52 -34.03
CA LEU A 192 -16.03 9.52 -33.85
C LEU A 192 -16.46 8.58 -32.73
N LYS A 193 -16.79 7.33 -33.08
CA LYS A 193 -17.13 6.29 -32.12
C LYS A 193 -15.89 5.51 -31.73
N PHE A 194 -15.61 5.45 -30.43
CA PHE A 194 -14.59 4.58 -29.88
C PHE A 194 -15.18 3.21 -29.57
N THR A 195 -14.52 2.16 -30.04
CA THR A 195 -14.89 0.77 -29.76
C THR A 195 -13.82 0.00 -28.99
N ASP A 196 -12.62 0.57 -28.89
CA ASP A 196 -11.47 -0.05 -28.24
C ASP A 196 -10.66 0.99 -27.46
N VAL A 197 -10.06 0.56 -26.35
CA VAL A 197 -9.22 1.41 -25.48
C VAL A 197 -7.98 1.92 -26.22
N ASN A 198 -7.38 1.12 -27.11
CA ASN A 198 -6.18 1.55 -27.82
C ASN A 198 -6.49 2.67 -28.81
N ASP A 199 -7.69 2.70 -29.40
CA ASP A 199 -8.11 3.80 -30.31
C ASP A 199 -8.18 5.13 -29.55
N ILE A 200 -8.78 5.12 -28.35
CA ILE A 200 -8.85 6.29 -27.47
C ILE A 200 -7.45 6.75 -27.07
N VAL A 201 -6.60 5.82 -26.64
CA VAL A 201 -5.24 6.10 -26.20
C VAL A 201 -4.40 6.68 -27.33
N ASN A 202 -4.45 6.10 -28.53
CA ASN A 202 -3.73 6.61 -29.70
C ASN A 202 -4.21 8.02 -30.08
N PHE A 203 -5.53 8.26 -30.04
CA PHE A 203 -6.08 9.59 -30.28
C PHE A 203 -5.61 10.60 -29.21
N THR A 204 -5.58 10.19 -27.94
CA THR A 204 -5.12 11.00 -26.81
C THR A 204 -3.64 11.34 -26.92
N ILE A 205 -2.80 10.39 -27.33
CA ILE A 205 -1.36 10.62 -27.56
C ILE A 205 -1.18 11.71 -28.62
N ASN A 206 -1.81 11.57 -29.78
CA ASN A 206 -1.69 12.55 -30.86
C ASN A 206 -2.15 13.96 -30.42
N LEU A 207 -3.29 14.04 -29.71
CA LEU A 207 -3.81 15.31 -29.22
C LEU A 207 -2.89 15.94 -28.17
N ALA A 208 -2.41 15.14 -27.21
CA ALA A 208 -1.53 15.61 -26.16
C ALA A 208 -0.18 16.06 -26.72
N GLU A 209 0.37 15.34 -27.71
CA GLU A 209 1.59 15.73 -28.42
C GLU A 209 1.42 17.06 -29.15
N GLU A 210 0.33 17.23 -29.90
CA GLU A 210 0.06 18.49 -30.60
C GLU A 210 -0.14 19.67 -29.64
N LYS A 211 -0.84 19.45 -28.52
CA LYS A 211 -1.22 20.53 -27.60
C LYS A 211 -0.14 20.87 -26.57
N PHE A 212 0.62 19.87 -26.10
CA PHE A 212 1.53 20.00 -24.96
C PHE A 212 2.99 19.66 -25.28
N GLY A 213 3.27 19.03 -26.43
CA GLY A 213 4.60 18.56 -26.79
C GLY A 213 4.88 17.16 -26.22
N ASP A 214 5.66 17.07 -25.15
CA ASP A 214 6.07 15.78 -24.61
C ASP A 214 5.04 15.19 -23.64
N ILE A 215 4.89 13.87 -23.69
CA ILE A 215 4.08 13.09 -22.73
C ILE A 215 5.04 12.41 -21.74
N ASN A 216 4.94 12.77 -20.46
CA ASN A 216 5.80 12.25 -19.40
C ASN A 216 5.03 11.56 -18.26
N TYR A 217 3.73 11.31 -18.42
CA TYR A 217 2.90 10.67 -17.38
C TYR A 217 1.90 9.69 -17.98
N VAL A 218 1.82 8.49 -17.40
CA VAL A 218 0.85 7.44 -17.71
C VAL A 218 0.18 7.00 -16.42
N THR A 219 -1.14 6.95 -16.44
CA THR A 219 -1.95 6.39 -15.35
C THR A 219 -2.48 5.03 -15.77
N LEU A 220 -2.25 4.00 -14.95
CA LEU A 220 -2.93 2.71 -15.05
C LEU A 220 -4.11 2.69 -14.09
N ALA A 221 -5.26 2.23 -14.58
CA ALA A 221 -6.45 1.99 -13.78
C ALA A 221 -7.16 0.73 -14.28
N ASN A 222 -8.18 0.28 -13.56
CA ASN A 222 -9.05 -0.80 -14.04
C ASN A 222 -10.51 -0.43 -13.77
N PRO A 223 -11.36 -0.35 -14.81
CA PRO A 223 -12.73 0.11 -14.66
C PRO A 223 -13.66 -0.89 -13.96
N LEU A 224 -13.26 -2.16 -13.78
CA LEU A 224 -14.09 -3.18 -13.10
C LEU A 224 -14.31 -2.86 -11.63
N ASP A 225 -13.49 -2.01 -11.02
CA ASP A 225 -13.61 -1.63 -9.62
C ASP A 225 -14.88 -0.83 -9.30
N ALA A 226 -15.49 -0.21 -10.31
CA ALA A 226 -16.77 0.48 -10.20
C ALA A 226 -17.98 -0.41 -10.57
N TRP A 227 -17.73 -1.63 -11.06
CA TRP A 227 -18.73 -2.65 -11.39
C TRP A 227 -18.48 -3.95 -10.61
N PRO A 228 -18.67 -3.94 -9.26
CA PRO A 228 -18.42 -5.11 -8.45
C PRO A 228 -19.32 -6.30 -8.84
N PRO A 229 -18.88 -7.55 -8.57
CA PRO A 229 -19.65 -8.75 -8.89
C PRO A 229 -21.05 -8.73 -8.25
N LYS A 230 -22.06 -9.18 -8.99
CA LYS A 230 -23.44 -9.24 -8.48
C LYS A 230 -23.53 -10.29 -7.37
N VAL A 231 -24.09 -9.89 -6.23
CA VAL A 231 -24.43 -10.80 -5.13
C VAL A 231 -25.83 -11.37 -5.37
N SER A 232 -25.91 -12.68 -5.60
CA SER A 232 -27.19 -13.36 -5.86
C SER A 232 -27.81 -13.99 -4.62
N GLU A 233 -26.99 -14.31 -3.61
CA GLU A 233 -27.42 -14.94 -2.38
C GLU A 233 -26.48 -14.54 -1.24
N LYS A 234 -27.03 -14.43 -0.03
CA LYS A 234 -26.30 -14.09 1.19
C LYS A 234 -26.74 -15.01 2.32
N ARG A 235 -25.80 -15.60 3.06
CA ARG A 235 -26.07 -16.43 4.24
C ARG A 235 -25.17 -16.05 5.40
N VAL A 236 -25.76 -15.92 6.58
CA VAL A 236 -25.01 -15.91 7.84
C VAL A 236 -24.78 -17.36 8.23
N VAL A 237 -23.54 -17.83 8.17
CA VAL A 237 -23.16 -19.23 8.42
C VAL A 237 -22.64 -19.45 9.84
N LEU A 238 -22.21 -18.37 10.50
CA LEU A 238 -21.84 -18.36 11.91
C LEU A 238 -22.34 -17.05 12.53
N SER A 239 -22.99 -17.15 13.69
CA SER A 239 -23.28 -16.00 14.54
C SER A 239 -23.24 -16.45 15.99
N LYS A 240 -22.30 -15.91 16.76
CA LYS A 240 -22.03 -16.27 18.14
C LYS A 240 -21.79 -15.02 18.96
N SER A 241 -22.16 -15.10 20.22
CA SER A 241 -22.01 -14.03 21.20
C SER A 241 -21.66 -14.70 22.52
N GLU A 242 -20.38 -14.70 22.87
CA GLU A 242 -19.83 -15.56 23.92
C GLU A 242 -18.88 -14.77 24.82
N GLU A 243 -18.83 -15.13 26.10
CA GLU A 243 -17.87 -14.57 27.03
C GLU A 243 -16.55 -15.33 26.93
N MET A 244 -15.48 -14.64 26.55
CA MET A 244 -14.15 -15.25 26.40
C MET A 244 -13.22 -14.79 27.51
N ARG A 245 -12.43 -15.73 28.02
CA ARG A 245 -11.43 -15.48 29.05
C ARG A 245 -10.17 -14.88 28.45
N ASN A 246 -9.56 -13.97 29.20
CA ASN A 246 -8.27 -13.39 28.90
C ASN A 246 -7.19 -14.48 28.75
N SER A 247 -6.36 -14.35 27.73
CA SER A 247 -5.21 -15.23 27.46
C SER A 247 -3.85 -14.55 27.73
N ALA A 248 -3.85 -13.25 28.02
CA ALA A 248 -2.64 -12.49 28.31
C ALA A 248 -1.98 -12.91 29.64
N ILE A 249 -0.64 -12.80 29.69
CA ILE A 249 0.17 -13.19 30.84
C ILE A 249 0.81 -11.96 31.47
N LEU A 250 0.56 -11.72 32.77
CA LEU A 250 1.18 -10.67 33.59
C LEU A 250 1.91 -11.30 34.81
N ILE A 251 3.10 -10.80 35.20
CA ILE A 251 3.95 -11.40 36.28
C ILE A 251 3.20 -11.59 37.60
N GLY A 252 2.25 -10.71 37.93
CA GLY A 252 1.55 -10.75 39.22
C GLY A 252 0.89 -12.10 39.49
N ASP A 253 0.70 -12.89 38.43
CA ASP A 253 -0.26 -13.95 38.31
C ASP A 253 0.43 -15.27 37.91
N PHE A 254 1.42 -15.71 38.70
CA PHE A 254 2.15 -16.98 38.48
C PHE A 254 1.22 -18.20 38.34
N LEU A 255 0.02 -18.13 38.93
CA LEU A 255 -1.06 -19.13 38.73
C LEU A 255 -1.70 -19.02 37.34
N ASN A 256 -1.88 -17.81 36.81
CA ASN A 256 -2.35 -17.60 35.44
C ASN A 256 -1.29 -17.93 34.39
N LEU A 257 0.01 -17.87 34.68
CA LEU A 257 1.06 -18.44 33.81
C LEU A 257 0.85 -19.95 33.56
N VAL A 258 0.46 -20.69 34.59
CA VAL A 258 0.16 -22.13 34.49
C VAL A 258 -1.21 -22.36 33.83
N LYS A 259 -2.21 -21.52 34.12
CA LYS A 259 -3.53 -21.64 33.49
C LYS A 259 -3.55 -21.20 32.02
N SER A 260 -2.82 -20.16 31.63
CA SER A 260 -2.73 -19.68 30.24
C SER A 260 -2.01 -20.68 29.35
N ALA A 261 -0.99 -21.36 29.87
CA ALA A 261 -0.37 -22.52 29.22
C ALA A 261 -1.35 -23.71 29.03
N LEU A 262 -2.49 -23.71 29.74
CA LEU A 262 -3.55 -24.73 29.67
C LEU A 262 -4.83 -24.22 28.96
N LEU A 263 -4.93 -22.94 28.60
CA LEU A 263 -6.11 -22.39 27.92
C LEU A 263 -5.98 -22.62 26.41
N SER A 264 -6.86 -23.46 25.87
CA SER A 264 -7.00 -23.63 24.42
C SER A 264 -7.63 -22.37 23.79
N PRO A 265 -7.22 -21.99 22.57
CA PRO A 265 -7.86 -20.89 21.85
C PRO A 265 -9.34 -21.22 21.55
N TYR A 266 -10.17 -20.19 21.40
CA TYR A 266 -11.58 -20.36 21.02
C TYR A 266 -11.66 -20.64 19.52
N VAL A 267 -11.94 -21.88 19.12
CA VAL A 267 -11.96 -22.32 17.71
C VAL A 267 -13.39 -22.32 17.17
N TYR A 268 -13.55 -21.75 15.99
CA TYR A 268 -14.79 -21.70 15.22
C TYR A 268 -14.58 -22.36 13.86
N ASN A 269 -15.54 -23.17 13.47
CA ASN A 269 -15.62 -23.76 12.12
C ASN A 269 -16.90 -23.29 11.46
N PHE A 270 -16.86 -23.12 10.13
CA PHE A 270 -18.03 -22.85 9.31
C PHE A 270 -17.83 -23.41 7.91
N THR A 271 -18.91 -23.69 7.21
CA THR A 271 -18.87 -24.29 5.87
C THR A 271 -19.34 -23.29 4.83
N ILE A 272 -18.62 -23.20 3.71
CA ILE A 272 -19.09 -22.45 2.54
C ILE A 272 -20.27 -23.22 1.91
N PRO A 273 -21.41 -22.60 1.58
CA PRO A 273 -22.53 -23.33 0.98
C PRO A 273 -22.13 -24.05 -0.32
N GLU A 274 -22.54 -25.32 -0.48
CA GLU A 274 -22.13 -26.21 -1.58
C GLU A 274 -22.28 -25.60 -2.99
N SER A 275 -23.33 -24.80 -3.20
CA SER A 275 -23.64 -24.22 -4.52
C SER A 275 -22.83 -22.95 -4.86
N TYR A 276 -21.91 -22.52 -3.99
CA TYR A 276 -21.19 -21.25 -4.14
C TYR A 276 -19.85 -21.50 -4.81
N LYS A 277 -19.82 -21.28 -6.13
CA LYS A 277 -18.61 -21.33 -6.94
C LYS A 277 -17.61 -20.23 -6.57
N TYR A 278 -18.10 -18.99 -6.48
CA TYR A 278 -17.36 -17.83 -6.02
C TYR A 278 -18.02 -17.33 -4.74
N ALA A 279 -17.31 -17.43 -3.63
CA ALA A 279 -17.83 -17.13 -2.30
C ALA A 279 -17.03 -15.98 -1.69
N LEU A 280 -17.68 -14.83 -1.48
CA LEU A 280 -17.14 -13.76 -0.66
C LEU A 280 -17.43 -14.10 0.81
N VAL A 281 -16.38 -14.35 1.58
CA VAL A 281 -16.47 -14.66 3.01
C VAL A 281 -16.10 -13.41 3.79
N LYS A 282 -17.02 -12.93 4.62
CA LYS A 282 -16.87 -11.75 5.49
C LYS A 282 -16.83 -12.21 6.95
N LEU A 283 -15.77 -11.83 7.65
CA LEU A 283 -15.59 -12.03 9.09
C LEU A 283 -15.75 -10.70 9.80
N ASP A 284 -16.78 -10.61 10.65
CA ASP A 284 -17.05 -9.49 11.53
C ASP A 284 -16.86 -9.94 12.98
N ILE A 285 -15.98 -9.26 13.72
CA ILE A 285 -15.76 -9.50 15.15
C ILE A 285 -15.92 -8.19 15.89
N LYS A 286 -16.77 -8.16 16.93
CA LYS A 286 -16.90 -7.02 17.84
C LYS A 286 -16.41 -7.40 19.24
N ASN A 287 -15.45 -6.64 19.75
CA ASN A 287 -15.02 -6.75 21.14
C ASN A 287 -15.92 -5.86 22.00
N LEU A 288 -16.82 -6.46 22.80
CA LEU A 288 -17.76 -5.71 23.65
C LEU A 288 -17.17 -5.33 25.01
N GLU A 289 -15.84 -5.32 25.11
CA GLU A 289 -15.12 -4.66 26.18
C GLU A 289 -15.53 -3.17 26.27
N PRO A 290 -15.65 -2.62 27.49
CA PRO A 290 -15.83 -1.18 27.66
C PRO A 290 -14.74 -0.39 26.94
N ILE A 291 -15.13 0.56 26.10
CA ILE A 291 -14.20 1.26 25.20
C ILE A 291 -13.15 2.06 25.95
N ASP A 292 -13.47 2.55 27.15
CA ASP A 292 -12.48 3.20 28.02
C ASP A 292 -11.33 2.26 28.38
N GLN A 293 -11.58 0.96 28.55
CA GLN A 293 -10.54 -0.04 28.81
C GLN A 293 -9.69 -0.28 27.55
N VAL A 294 -10.34 -0.46 26.40
CA VAL A 294 -9.66 -0.64 25.11
C VAL A 294 -8.72 0.54 24.82
N GLU A 295 -9.18 1.79 24.96
CA GLU A 295 -8.37 2.98 24.67
C GLU A 295 -7.25 3.20 25.70
N LYS A 296 -7.45 2.80 26.96
CA LYS A 296 -6.44 2.91 28.02
C LYS A 296 -5.27 1.95 27.81
N PHE A 297 -5.54 0.71 27.43
CA PHE A 297 -4.55 -0.37 27.43
C PHE A 297 -4.18 -0.91 26.05
N ASP A 298 -4.94 -0.53 25.03
CA ASP A 298 -4.83 -1.04 23.66
C ASP A 298 -5.16 -2.54 23.55
N ASP A 299 -6.07 -2.99 24.43
CA ASP A 299 -6.58 -4.37 24.46
C ASP A 299 -7.12 -4.77 23.08
N ASN A 300 -6.91 -6.04 22.72
CA ASN A 300 -7.23 -6.57 21.39
C ASN A 300 -7.44 -8.07 21.41
N LEU A 301 -8.01 -8.57 20.32
CA LEU A 301 -8.14 -10.01 20.07
C LEU A 301 -7.14 -10.42 19.00
N ILE A 302 -6.51 -11.58 19.17
CA ILE A 302 -5.69 -12.23 18.15
C ILE A 302 -6.54 -13.25 17.40
N ILE A 303 -6.56 -13.16 16.07
CA ILE A 303 -7.30 -14.03 15.18
C ILE A 303 -6.32 -14.82 14.32
N MET A 304 -6.50 -16.13 14.24
CA MET A 304 -5.67 -17.03 13.42
C MET A 304 -6.50 -18.11 12.74
N GLY A 305 -6.22 -18.42 11.48
CA GLY A 305 -6.85 -19.55 10.78
C GLY A 305 -6.90 -19.33 9.27
N SER A 306 -8.02 -19.71 8.63
CA SER A 306 -8.26 -19.57 7.19
C SER A 306 -8.16 -18.14 6.66
N PHE A 307 -8.23 -17.13 7.54
CA PHE A 307 -8.06 -15.71 7.21
C PHE A 307 -6.62 -15.19 7.40
N GLY A 308 -5.66 -16.04 7.76
CA GLY A 308 -4.30 -15.65 8.11
C GLY A 308 -4.17 -15.16 9.56
N TYR A 309 -3.19 -14.29 9.82
CA TYR A 309 -2.93 -13.67 11.12
C TYR A 309 -3.51 -12.25 11.18
N LEU A 310 -4.47 -12.01 12.06
CA LEU A 310 -5.14 -10.70 12.21
C LEU A 310 -5.31 -10.34 13.68
N ARG A 311 -5.62 -9.07 13.94
CA ARG A 311 -5.99 -8.57 15.27
C ARG A 311 -7.11 -7.54 15.16
N THR A 312 -7.88 -7.30 16.23
CA THR A 312 -8.93 -6.25 16.18
C THR A 312 -8.36 -4.87 15.92
N TYR A 313 -7.19 -4.54 16.47
CA TYR A 313 -6.52 -3.26 16.18
C TYR A 313 -5.98 -3.12 14.74
N ALA A 314 -6.05 -4.20 13.93
CA ALA A 314 -5.67 -4.16 12.54
C ALA A 314 -6.75 -3.45 11.71
N TYR A 315 -7.87 -3.08 12.32
CA TYR A 315 -8.95 -2.32 11.72
C TYR A 315 -9.15 -1.01 12.51
N PRO A 316 -9.62 0.09 11.88
CA PRO A 316 -9.77 1.38 12.55
C PRO A 316 -10.74 1.39 13.74
N GLY A 317 -11.69 0.45 13.76
CA GLY A 317 -12.85 0.46 14.66
C GLY A 317 -13.92 1.47 14.24
N GLU A 318 -15.08 1.46 14.90
CA GLU A 318 -16.08 2.52 14.72
C GLU A 318 -15.67 3.74 15.55
N ARG A 319 -15.77 4.95 14.98
CA ARG A 319 -15.39 6.19 15.65
C ARG A 319 -16.53 7.20 15.70
N ASP A 320 -16.46 8.12 16.66
CA ASP A 320 -17.35 9.28 16.71
C ASP A 320 -16.87 10.42 15.78
N SER A 321 -17.65 11.50 15.68
CA SER A 321 -17.30 12.66 14.86
C SER A 321 -16.10 13.46 15.36
N GLN A 322 -15.66 13.22 16.60
CA GLN A 322 -14.42 13.79 17.16
C GLN A 322 -13.21 12.88 16.94
N GLY A 323 -13.43 11.69 16.36
CA GLY A 323 -12.40 10.69 16.10
C GLY A 323 -12.12 9.76 17.29
N ASN A 324 -12.91 9.77 18.37
CA ASN A 324 -12.72 8.83 19.49
C ASN A 324 -13.27 7.44 19.14
N LEU A 325 -12.69 6.39 19.71
CA LEU A 325 -13.18 5.03 19.47
C LEU A 325 -14.58 4.88 20.10
N LYS A 326 -15.49 4.22 19.39
CA LYS A 326 -16.85 3.86 19.85
C LYS A 326 -17.06 2.36 19.94
N GLN A 327 -16.38 1.59 19.08
CA GLN A 327 -16.46 0.14 19.06
C GLN A 327 -15.13 -0.43 18.56
N ASP A 328 -14.50 -1.29 19.36
CA ASP A 328 -13.40 -2.12 18.88
C ASP A 328 -13.96 -3.28 18.06
N MET A 329 -13.50 -3.39 16.82
CA MET A 329 -13.98 -4.42 15.91
C MET A 329 -12.97 -4.73 14.81
N LEU A 330 -13.13 -5.91 14.22
CA LEU A 330 -12.46 -6.32 12.99
C LEU A 330 -13.52 -6.57 11.92
N HIS A 331 -13.28 -6.03 10.73
CA HIS A 331 -13.93 -6.48 9.51
C HIS A 331 -12.84 -6.98 8.55
N PHE A 332 -12.99 -8.21 8.07
CA PHE A 332 -12.10 -8.79 7.07
C PHE A 332 -12.92 -9.55 6.03
N GLU A 333 -12.54 -9.44 4.76
CA GLU A 333 -13.25 -10.12 3.68
C GLU A 333 -12.29 -10.65 2.61
N THR A 334 -12.66 -11.78 2.03
CA THR A 334 -11.88 -12.40 0.94
C THR A 334 -12.73 -13.34 0.09
N VAL A 335 -12.34 -13.55 -1.17
CA VAL A 335 -13.06 -14.42 -2.10
C VAL A 335 -12.40 -15.79 -2.22
N TYR A 336 -13.21 -16.84 -2.14
CA TYR A 336 -12.84 -18.22 -2.42
C TYR A 336 -13.49 -18.72 -3.72
N TYR A 337 -12.74 -19.51 -4.48
CA TYR A 337 -13.13 -20.11 -5.76
C TYR A 337 -13.17 -21.64 -5.66
N ASN A 338 -14.28 -22.25 -6.08
CA ASN A 338 -14.53 -23.69 -6.08
C ASN A 338 -14.26 -24.34 -4.70
N GLN A 339 -14.80 -23.72 -3.65
CA GLN A 339 -14.73 -24.20 -2.26
C GLN A 339 -16.12 -24.39 -1.65
N GLY A 340 -17.18 -24.51 -2.46
CA GLY A 340 -18.50 -24.85 -1.96
C GLY A 340 -18.49 -26.22 -1.28
N GLY A 341 -18.95 -26.28 -0.02
CA GLY A 341 -18.94 -27.48 0.81
C GLY A 341 -17.69 -27.61 1.70
N GLU A 342 -16.66 -26.79 1.48
CA GLU A 342 -15.44 -26.82 2.28
C GLU A 342 -15.64 -26.18 3.67
N GLU A 343 -15.06 -26.79 4.69
CA GLU A 343 -15.05 -26.28 6.06
C GLU A 343 -13.82 -25.40 6.26
N LEU A 344 -14.05 -24.15 6.65
CA LEU A 344 -13.02 -23.20 7.06
C LEU A 344 -13.05 -23.02 8.57
N TRP A 345 -11.94 -22.56 9.13
CA TRP A 345 -11.80 -22.38 10.57
C TRP A 345 -11.01 -21.13 10.94
N PHE A 346 -11.28 -20.61 12.13
CA PHE A 346 -10.43 -19.61 12.76
C PHE A 346 -10.50 -19.73 14.28
N SER A 347 -9.54 -19.12 14.94
CA SER A 347 -9.41 -19.13 16.38
C SER A 347 -9.23 -17.71 16.92
N ILE A 348 -9.76 -17.47 18.12
CA ILE A 348 -9.66 -16.18 18.81
C ILE A 348 -8.93 -16.38 20.14
N LEU A 349 -7.92 -15.54 20.38
CA LEU A 349 -7.24 -15.39 21.67
C LEU A 349 -7.37 -13.95 22.17
N PRO A 350 -8.18 -13.70 23.20
CA PRO A 350 -8.32 -12.35 23.77
C PRO A 350 -7.07 -11.94 24.55
N THR A 351 -6.59 -10.71 24.34
CA THR A 351 -5.48 -10.12 25.11
C THR A 351 -5.99 -8.91 25.86
N PHE A 352 -6.35 -9.11 27.13
CA PHE A 352 -6.84 -8.04 28.01
C PHE A 352 -5.79 -7.69 29.06
N MET A 353 -5.65 -6.41 29.39
CA MET A 353 -4.69 -5.96 30.41
C MET A 353 -5.26 -6.13 31.83
N THR A 354 -6.49 -5.68 32.05
CA THR A 354 -7.10 -5.59 33.39
C THR A 354 -8.27 -6.54 33.58
N LEU A 355 -8.90 -7.00 32.50
CA LEU A 355 -10.08 -7.86 32.56
C LEU A 355 -9.71 -9.35 32.65
N ASP A 356 -10.59 -10.14 33.26
CA ASP A 356 -10.52 -11.61 33.27
C ASP A 356 -11.24 -12.21 32.06
N SER A 357 -12.26 -11.53 31.56
CA SER A 357 -13.06 -11.91 30.40
C SER A 357 -13.77 -10.69 29.82
N ALA A 358 -14.17 -10.80 28.55
CA ALA A 358 -15.08 -9.87 27.91
C ALA A 358 -16.02 -10.62 26.97
N LYS A 359 -17.17 -10.02 26.67
CA LYS A 359 -18.12 -10.57 25.71
C LYS A 359 -17.67 -10.22 24.29
N ILE A 360 -17.69 -11.18 23.38
CA ILE A 360 -17.26 -11.01 22.00
C ILE A 360 -18.35 -11.52 21.08
N GLU A 361 -18.65 -10.74 20.04
CA GLU A 361 -19.58 -11.12 18.98
C GLU A 361 -18.81 -11.48 17.71
N VAL A 362 -19.17 -12.60 17.11
CA VAL A 362 -18.54 -13.14 15.91
C VAL A 362 -19.63 -13.45 14.92
N THR A 363 -19.51 -12.90 13.71
CA THR A 363 -20.40 -13.19 12.60
C THR A 363 -19.58 -13.53 11.36
N VAL A 364 -19.94 -14.63 10.70
CA VAL A 364 -19.43 -14.96 9.37
C VAL A 364 -20.58 -14.95 8.38
N THR A 365 -20.44 -14.10 7.36
CA THR A 365 -21.36 -14.02 6.24
C THR A 365 -20.68 -14.56 4.99
N VAL A 366 -21.40 -15.38 4.22
CA VAL A 366 -20.95 -15.84 2.91
C VAL A 366 -21.92 -15.33 1.85
N GLU A 367 -21.39 -14.67 0.82
CA GLU A 367 -22.12 -14.10 -0.30
C GLU A 367 -21.73 -14.81 -1.60
N LYS A 368 -22.73 -15.17 -2.41
CA LYS A 368 -22.52 -15.83 -3.71
C LYS A 368 -22.30 -14.78 -4.79
N LEU A 369 -21.08 -14.71 -5.30
CA LEU A 369 -20.70 -13.78 -6.35
C LEU A 369 -20.94 -14.37 -7.76
N SER A 370 -21.23 -13.49 -8.72
CA SER A 370 -21.33 -13.88 -10.14
C SER A 370 -19.96 -14.18 -10.78
N ASN A 371 -18.89 -13.55 -10.29
CA ASN A 371 -17.50 -13.74 -10.74
C ASN A 371 -16.53 -13.41 -9.58
N PRO A 372 -15.22 -13.73 -9.69
CA PRO A 372 -14.29 -13.57 -8.57
C PRO A 372 -13.59 -12.20 -8.50
N TYR A 373 -13.81 -11.29 -9.46
CA TYR A 373 -13.12 -10.00 -9.54
C TYR A 373 -13.73 -8.99 -8.57
N TYR A 374 -13.52 -9.20 -7.28
CA TYR A 374 -14.02 -8.34 -6.21
C TYR A 374 -13.02 -7.20 -5.90
N PRO A 375 -13.40 -5.92 -6.06
CA PRO A 375 -12.54 -4.79 -5.72
C PRO A 375 -12.43 -4.60 -4.20
N LEU A 376 -11.21 -4.58 -3.67
CA LEU A 376 -10.93 -4.20 -2.27
C LEU A 376 -10.96 -2.68 -2.04
N ILE A 377 -11.02 -1.90 -3.13
CA ILE A 377 -11.18 -0.44 -3.14
C ILE A 377 -12.18 -0.15 -4.25
N GLU A 378 -13.44 0.00 -3.91
CA GLU A 378 -14.51 0.26 -4.89
C GLU A 378 -14.34 1.65 -5.50
N LYS A 379 -14.59 1.75 -6.82
CA LYS A 379 -14.62 2.99 -7.60
C LYS A 379 -13.34 3.84 -7.58
N ALA A 380 -12.20 3.29 -7.20
CA ALA A 380 -10.89 3.95 -7.24
C ALA A 380 -10.56 4.56 -8.61
N SER A 381 -10.91 3.89 -9.70
CA SER A 381 -10.61 4.31 -11.07
C SER A 381 -11.30 5.63 -11.45
N THR A 382 -12.41 5.97 -10.82
CA THR A 382 -13.22 7.17 -11.15
C THR A 382 -12.45 8.49 -10.98
N VAL A 383 -11.40 8.52 -10.16
CA VAL A 383 -10.55 9.71 -9.95
C VAL A 383 -9.27 9.69 -10.79
N ALA A 384 -8.98 8.61 -11.52
CA ALA A 384 -7.83 8.51 -12.41
C ALA A 384 -7.84 9.54 -13.55
N PRO A 385 -8.98 9.90 -14.18
CA PRO A 385 -9.02 10.94 -15.20
C PRO A 385 -8.55 12.31 -14.69
N TYR A 386 -8.95 12.69 -13.48
CA TYR A 386 -8.56 13.96 -12.86
C TYR A 386 -7.05 14.05 -12.64
N LEU A 387 -6.45 13.00 -12.08
CA LEU A 387 -4.98 12.91 -11.90
C LEU A 387 -4.25 12.94 -13.25
N THR A 388 -4.73 12.17 -14.23
CA THR A 388 -4.13 12.07 -15.56
C THR A 388 -4.17 13.41 -16.28
N ALA A 389 -5.33 14.05 -16.28
CA ALA A 389 -5.53 15.31 -16.96
C ALA A 389 -4.72 16.43 -16.31
N TYR A 390 -4.53 16.42 -14.98
CA TYR A 390 -3.63 17.34 -14.29
C TYR A 390 -2.17 17.22 -14.76
N HIS A 391 -1.70 15.99 -14.99
CA HIS A 391 -0.33 15.74 -15.46
C HIS A 391 -0.17 15.77 -16.98
N LYS A 392 -1.21 16.16 -17.74
CA LYS A 392 -1.21 16.13 -19.23
C LYS A 392 -0.88 14.72 -19.77
N GLY A 393 -1.22 13.69 -19.01
CA GLY A 393 -0.81 12.31 -19.25
C GLY A 393 -1.76 11.49 -20.10
N ILE A 394 -1.51 10.18 -20.13
CA ILE A 394 -2.35 9.19 -20.80
C ILE A 394 -2.96 8.25 -19.76
N LEU A 395 -4.27 8.07 -19.80
CA LEU A 395 -4.95 7.07 -18.98
C LEU A 395 -5.04 5.77 -19.78
N PHE A 396 -4.47 4.70 -19.26
CA PHE A 396 -4.53 3.37 -19.84
C PHE A 396 -5.23 2.43 -18.86
N ALA A 397 -6.52 2.21 -19.10
CA ALA A 397 -7.36 1.40 -18.23
C ALA A 397 -8.06 0.30 -18.99
N LYS A 398 -7.99 -0.94 -18.48
CA LYS A 398 -8.55 -2.12 -19.12
C LYS A 398 -9.13 -3.09 -18.09
N PRO A 399 -10.36 -3.61 -18.29
CA PRO A 399 -10.92 -4.67 -17.43
C PRO A 399 -9.98 -5.87 -17.27
N GLU A 400 -9.27 -6.23 -18.34
CA GLU A 400 -8.40 -7.40 -18.45
C GLU A 400 -7.18 -7.33 -17.52
N PHE A 401 -6.87 -6.18 -16.93
CA PHE A 401 -5.77 -6.08 -15.96
C PHE A 401 -6.09 -6.82 -14.65
N ALA A 402 -7.36 -7.02 -14.31
CA ALA A 402 -7.76 -7.64 -13.05
C ALA A 402 -7.32 -9.12 -13.01
N PHE A 403 -6.94 -9.58 -11.83
CA PHE A 403 -6.56 -10.98 -11.60
C PHE A 403 -7.28 -11.57 -10.40
N ALA A 404 -7.83 -12.77 -10.60
CA ALA A 404 -8.37 -13.62 -9.54
C ALA A 404 -8.41 -15.07 -10.04
N ALA A 405 -8.19 -16.04 -9.13
CA ALA A 405 -8.34 -17.46 -9.48
C ALA A 405 -9.75 -17.76 -10.02
N ASN A 406 -9.80 -18.49 -11.14
CA ASN A 406 -11.03 -18.89 -11.82
C ASN A 406 -10.79 -20.14 -12.70
N ASP A 407 -11.78 -20.54 -13.52
CA ASP A 407 -11.67 -21.72 -14.39
C ASP A 407 -10.55 -21.62 -15.44
N ASN A 408 -10.18 -20.41 -15.85
CA ASN A 408 -9.17 -20.15 -16.88
C ASN A 408 -7.77 -19.96 -16.28
N VAL A 409 -7.66 -19.72 -14.98
CA VAL A 409 -6.38 -19.62 -14.27
C VAL A 409 -5.93 -21.03 -13.91
N THR A 410 -4.92 -21.53 -14.63
CA THR A 410 -4.43 -22.90 -14.48
C THR A 410 -2.91 -22.96 -14.31
N LEU A 411 -2.45 -23.97 -13.58
CA LEU A 411 -1.05 -24.37 -13.46
C LEU A 411 -0.95 -25.84 -13.85
N ASP A 412 -0.06 -26.18 -14.79
CA ASP A 412 0.08 -27.52 -15.36
C ASP A 412 -1.26 -28.14 -15.85
N GLY A 413 -2.14 -27.30 -16.41
CA GLY A 413 -3.44 -27.70 -16.94
C GLY A 413 -4.51 -28.00 -15.87
N LYS A 414 -4.24 -27.70 -14.59
CA LYS A 414 -5.19 -27.86 -13.48
C LYS A 414 -5.64 -26.50 -12.97
N THR A 415 -6.90 -26.40 -12.57
CA THR A 415 -7.42 -25.23 -11.85
C THR A 415 -6.85 -25.18 -10.44
N LEU A 416 -6.82 -23.98 -9.86
CA LEU A 416 -6.31 -23.71 -8.51
C LEU A 416 -7.48 -23.24 -7.61
N PRO A 417 -8.33 -24.15 -7.11
CA PRO A 417 -9.40 -23.80 -6.17
C PRO A 417 -8.82 -23.35 -4.82
N GLY A 418 -9.53 -22.49 -4.09
CA GLY A 418 -9.05 -21.92 -2.83
C GLY A 418 -9.29 -20.42 -2.76
N ASN A 419 -8.50 -19.72 -1.95
CA ASN A 419 -8.51 -18.26 -1.98
C ASN A 419 -8.13 -17.76 -3.38
N THR A 420 -8.78 -16.71 -3.86
CA THR A 420 -8.56 -16.19 -5.23
C THR A 420 -7.28 -15.38 -5.39
N GLN A 421 -6.56 -15.12 -4.30
CA GLN A 421 -5.43 -14.22 -4.25
C GLN A 421 -4.16 -14.86 -3.62
N PRO A 422 -2.95 -14.52 -4.08
CA PRO A 422 -1.71 -15.22 -3.69
C PRO A 422 -1.34 -15.19 -2.20
N PHE A 423 -1.69 -14.13 -1.45
CA PHE A 423 -1.31 -14.02 -0.04
C PHE A 423 -1.78 -15.20 0.83
N LEU A 424 -3.03 -15.65 0.60
CA LEU A 424 -3.63 -16.80 1.27
C LEU A 424 -3.61 -18.07 0.40
N HIS A 425 -3.11 -17.98 -0.85
CA HIS A 425 -3.01 -19.10 -1.77
C HIS A 425 -1.76 -18.98 -2.68
N PRO A 426 -0.56 -19.22 -2.13
CA PRO A 426 0.70 -18.93 -2.82
C PRO A 426 0.96 -19.70 -4.12
N GLU A 427 0.27 -20.82 -4.35
CA GLU A 427 0.33 -21.57 -5.61
C GLU A 427 -0.12 -20.74 -6.84
N LEU A 428 -0.82 -19.63 -6.63
CA LEU A 428 -1.23 -18.70 -7.69
C LEU A 428 -0.08 -17.84 -8.24
N ILE A 429 1.08 -17.76 -7.56
CA ILE A 429 2.18 -16.86 -7.92
C ILE A 429 2.63 -16.99 -9.39
N PRO A 430 2.85 -18.20 -9.95
CA PRO A 430 3.27 -18.32 -11.35
C PRO A 430 2.20 -17.80 -12.32
N ALA A 431 0.92 -18.02 -12.00
CA ALA A 431 -0.19 -17.60 -12.83
C ALA A 431 -0.42 -16.08 -12.80
N ILE A 432 -0.30 -15.45 -11.63
CA ILE A 432 -0.41 -13.98 -11.53
C ILE A 432 0.79 -13.28 -12.17
N ASN A 433 2.01 -13.80 -12.01
CA ASN A 433 3.20 -13.23 -12.66
C ASN A 433 3.09 -13.31 -14.18
N LYS A 434 2.61 -14.44 -14.71
CA LYS A 434 2.26 -14.59 -16.12
C LYS A 434 1.24 -13.54 -16.56
N HIS A 435 0.16 -13.39 -15.80
CA HIS A 435 -0.91 -12.44 -16.11
C HIS A 435 -0.39 -10.99 -16.12
N VAL A 436 0.34 -10.57 -15.09
CA VAL A 436 0.95 -9.23 -15.02
C VAL A 436 1.86 -8.99 -16.22
N TYR A 437 2.69 -9.96 -16.59
CA TYR A 437 3.59 -9.84 -17.73
C TYR A 437 2.82 -9.75 -19.07
N GLU A 438 1.91 -10.68 -19.34
CA GLU A 438 1.25 -10.80 -20.64
C GLU A 438 0.11 -9.82 -20.85
N ALA A 439 -0.72 -9.59 -19.82
CA ALA A 439 -1.91 -8.77 -19.90
C ALA A 439 -1.65 -7.28 -19.58
N ILE A 440 -0.54 -6.94 -18.91
CA ILE A 440 -0.27 -5.55 -18.49
C ILE A 440 1.09 -5.05 -19.00
N HIS A 441 2.19 -5.73 -18.66
CA HIS A 441 3.55 -5.29 -19.01
C HIS A 441 3.78 -5.20 -20.52
N VAL A 442 3.43 -6.25 -21.26
CA VAL A 442 3.58 -6.25 -22.73
C VAL A 442 2.73 -5.15 -23.39
N PRO A 443 1.44 -4.97 -23.05
CA PRO A 443 0.65 -3.84 -23.53
C PRO A 443 1.19 -2.47 -23.11
N LEU A 444 1.70 -2.32 -21.88
CA LEU A 444 2.33 -1.09 -21.41
C LEU A 444 3.57 -0.76 -22.24
N ASN A 445 4.45 -1.73 -22.52
CA ASN A 445 5.61 -1.51 -23.40
C ASN A 445 5.21 -1.11 -24.83
N LYS A 446 4.08 -1.61 -25.35
CA LYS A 446 3.54 -1.15 -26.65
C LYS A 446 3.06 0.29 -26.59
N LEU A 447 2.39 0.69 -25.51
CA LEU A 447 2.01 2.07 -25.26
C LEU A 447 3.25 2.98 -25.18
N LEU A 448 4.25 2.58 -24.39
CA LEU A 448 5.50 3.31 -24.24
C LEU A 448 6.27 3.41 -25.56
N SER A 449 6.23 2.37 -26.39
CA SER A 449 6.79 2.38 -27.75
C SER A 449 6.09 3.39 -28.65
N ARG A 450 4.74 3.46 -28.57
CA ARG A 450 3.94 4.43 -29.31
C ARG A 450 4.27 5.87 -28.92
N ILE A 451 4.39 6.17 -27.62
CA ILE A 451 4.73 7.51 -27.10
C ILE A 451 6.12 7.97 -27.58
N ARG A 452 7.10 7.05 -27.70
CA ARG A 452 8.46 7.40 -28.17
C ARG A 452 8.67 7.23 -29.67
N GLU A 453 7.63 6.82 -30.39
CA GLU A 453 7.71 6.44 -31.82
C GLU A 453 8.83 5.43 -32.12
N ILE A 454 9.07 4.50 -31.18
CA ILE A 454 10.06 3.42 -31.32
C ILE A 454 9.33 2.16 -31.77
N ASP A 455 9.90 1.43 -32.72
CA ASP A 455 9.38 0.12 -33.12
C ASP A 455 9.35 -0.83 -31.91
N THR A 456 8.18 -1.43 -31.64
CA THR A 456 7.96 -2.43 -30.60
C THR A 456 8.94 -3.62 -30.65
N LEU A 457 9.53 -3.92 -31.81
CA LEU A 457 10.54 -4.96 -31.97
C LEU A 457 11.92 -4.55 -31.45
N ASN A 458 12.18 -3.25 -31.25
CA ASN A 458 13.45 -2.71 -30.79
C ASN A 458 13.42 -2.37 -29.30
N GLN A 459 13.17 -3.40 -28.48
CA GLN A 459 13.08 -3.27 -27.02
C GLN A 459 14.34 -2.68 -26.38
N LYS A 460 15.53 -2.97 -26.94
CA LYS A 460 16.79 -2.36 -26.46
C LYS A 460 16.80 -0.84 -26.65
N MET A 461 16.39 -0.34 -27.83
CA MET A 461 16.31 1.11 -28.06
C MET A 461 15.25 1.76 -27.16
N LEU A 462 14.11 1.09 -26.95
CA LEU A 462 13.07 1.55 -26.05
C LEU A 462 13.60 1.73 -24.62
N ARG A 463 14.28 0.70 -24.11
CA ARG A 463 14.95 0.69 -22.80
C ARG A 463 15.91 1.87 -22.67
N GLU A 464 16.85 2.01 -23.60
CA GLU A 464 17.85 3.10 -23.57
C GLU A 464 17.21 4.49 -23.64
N SER A 465 16.07 4.63 -24.31
CA SER A 465 15.32 5.89 -24.38
C SER A 465 14.77 6.27 -23.00
N TYR A 466 14.00 5.38 -22.38
CA TYR A 466 13.39 5.65 -21.08
C TYR A 466 14.39 5.62 -19.92
N TYR A 467 15.52 4.93 -20.05
CA TYR A 467 16.58 5.03 -19.05
C TYR A 467 17.13 6.45 -18.95
N ARG A 468 17.29 7.15 -20.09
CA ARG A 468 17.76 8.53 -20.17
C ARG A 468 16.68 9.54 -19.81
N GLU A 469 15.47 9.33 -20.32
CA GLU A 469 14.32 10.19 -20.11
C GLU A 469 13.14 9.36 -19.57
N PRO A 470 13.12 9.12 -18.25
CA PRO A 470 12.09 8.30 -17.63
C PRO A 470 10.71 8.96 -17.71
N LEU A 471 9.68 8.12 -17.78
CA LEU A 471 8.28 8.52 -17.69
C LEU A 471 7.70 8.14 -16.32
N TYR A 472 6.75 8.92 -15.83
CA TYR A 472 6.01 8.64 -14.60
C TYR A 472 4.84 7.69 -14.86
N ILE A 473 4.78 6.58 -14.13
CA ILE A 473 3.74 5.55 -14.23
C ILE A 473 3.03 5.43 -12.90
N ALA A 474 1.80 5.95 -12.85
CA ALA A 474 0.96 5.91 -11.66
C ALA A 474 -0.07 4.80 -11.73
N LEU A 475 -0.18 3.99 -10.69
CA LEU A 475 -1.20 2.95 -10.58
C LEU A 475 -2.32 3.43 -9.66
N VAL A 476 -3.54 3.60 -10.17
CA VAL A 476 -4.71 4.04 -9.39
C VAL A 476 -5.63 2.85 -9.18
N GLY A 477 -5.56 2.23 -7.99
CA GLY A 477 -6.43 1.11 -7.63
C GLY A 477 -5.78 0.02 -6.79
N GLY A 478 -6.63 -0.86 -6.26
CA GLY A 478 -6.23 -2.00 -5.41
C GLY A 478 -5.63 -3.17 -6.19
N THR A 479 -5.03 -4.13 -5.48
CA THR A 479 -4.22 -5.20 -6.08
C THR A 479 -5.01 -6.31 -6.79
N THR A 480 -6.32 -6.46 -6.55
CA THR A 480 -7.15 -7.36 -7.38
C THR A 480 -7.33 -6.80 -8.79
N MET A 481 -7.40 -5.48 -8.88
CA MET A 481 -7.73 -4.73 -10.11
C MET A 481 -6.48 -4.35 -10.90
N LEU A 482 -5.39 -4.04 -10.19
CA LEU A 482 -4.05 -3.81 -10.71
C LEU A 482 -3.03 -4.65 -9.91
N PRO A 483 -2.82 -5.93 -10.28
CA PRO A 483 -2.06 -6.90 -9.49
C PRO A 483 -0.55 -6.68 -9.46
N GLN A 484 0.06 -6.83 -8.28
CA GLN A 484 1.51 -6.76 -8.12
C GLN A 484 2.19 -8.01 -8.69
N TYR A 485 3.43 -7.85 -9.16
CA TYR A 485 4.30 -8.97 -9.53
C TYR A 485 5.02 -9.50 -8.29
N TYR A 486 5.13 -10.81 -8.15
CA TYR A 486 5.76 -11.46 -7.00
C TYR A 486 7.16 -11.91 -7.35
N TYR A 487 8.16 -11.19 -6.85
CA TYR A 487 9.58 -11.56 -6.98
C TYR A 487 9.99 -12.55 -5.89
N ARG A 488 11.03 -13.33 -6.15
CA ARG A 488 11.60 -14.26 -5.19
C ARG A 488 12.05 -13.52 -3.93
N ASN A 489 11.64 -14.04 -2.78
CA ASN A 489 12.23 -13.69 -1.49
C ASN A 489 12.95 -14.91 -0.90
N PRO A 490 14.23 -14.82 -0.50
CA PRO A 490 14.97 -15.96 0.04
C PRO A 490 14.45 -16.45 1.40
N HIS A 491 13.55 -15.70 2.03
CA HIS A 491 13.05 -15.94 3.38
C HIS A 491 11.60 -16.41 3.42
N SER A 492 10.98 -16.54 2.24
CA SER A 492 9.63 -17.03 2.08
C SER A 492 9.55 -17.78 0.76
N ASP A 493 9.74 -19.11 0.82
CA ASP A 493 9.46 -20.01 -0.30
C ASP A 493 8.05 -20.60 -0.19
N PRO A 494 7.12 -20.17 -1.05
CA PRO A 494 5.75 -20.63 -0.99
C PRO A 494 5.54 -22.08 -1.45
N PHE A 495 6.54 -22.74 -2.03
CA PHE A 495 6.37 -24.05 -2.67
C PHE A 495 6.98 -25.22 -1.89
N GLU A 496 8.06 -24.98 -1.15
CA GLU A 496 8.64 -26.00 -0.26
C GLU A 496 7.91 -26.07 1.09
N HIS A 497 7.48 -24.92 1.60
CA HIS A 497 6.80 -24.80 2.90
C HIS A 497 5.70 -23.73 2.85
N PRO A 498 4.57 -23.98 2.14
CA PRO A 498 3.46 -23.04 2.04
C PRO A 498 2.89 -22.74 3.42
N SER A 499 3.36 -21.67 4.05
CA SER A 499 2.69 -21.12 5.23
C SER A 499 1.61 -20.17 4.71
N ALA A 500 0.35 -20.61 4.76
CA ALA A 500 -0.78 -19.74 4.46
C ALA A 500 -0.74 -18.52 5.40
N GLY A 501 -0.54 -17.31 4.86
CA GLY A 501 -0.72 -16.05 5.60
C GLY A 501 0.19 -15.84 6.83
N GLY A 502 1.42 -16.37 6.81
CA GLY A 502 2.26 -16.45 8.01
C GLY A 502 3.05 -15.21 8.40
N TYR A 503 3.50 -14.37 7.46
CA TYR A 503 4.20 -13.08 7.68
C TYR A 503 4.79 -12.51 6.37
N GLY A 504 5.00 -13.34 5.36
CA GLY A 504 5.54 -12.95 4.05
C GLY A 504 5.38 -14.09 3.05
N THR A 505 4.97 -13.75 1.83
CA THR A 505 4.82 -14.67 0.69
C THR A 505 5.53 -14.02 -0.49
N ASN A 506 6.77 -14.43 -0.78
CA ASN A 506 7.62 -13.77 -1.77
C ASN A 506 7.67 -12.22 -1.58
N THR A 507 8.02 -11.48 -2.62
CA THR A 507 8.10 -10.02 -2.63
C THR A 507 7.10 -9.44 -3.64
N PRO A 508 5.86 -9.11 -3.22
CA PRO A 508 4.90 -8.42 -4.07
C PRO A 508 5.39 -6.99 -4.35
N SER A 509 5.47 -6.60 -5.61
CA SER A 509 6.12 -5.37 -6.05
C SER A 509 5.49 -4.76 -7.29
N ASP A 510 5.61 -3.44 -7.39
CA ASP A 510 5.25 -2.65 -8.57
C ASP A 510 6.46 -2.38 -9.49
N PHE A 511 7.65 -2.93 -9.19
CA PHE A 511 8.88 -2.69 -9.96
C PHE A 511 8.72 -3.04 -11.45
N ILE A 512 7.99 -4.11 -11.77
CA ILE A 512 7.77 -4.59 -13.15
C ILE A 512 7.19 -3.50 -14.05
N TYR A 513 6.34 -2.61 -13.51
CA TYR A 513 5.69 -1.56 -14.30
C TYR A 513 6.67 -0.48 -14.77
N GLY A 514 7.83 -0.36 -14.10
CA GLY A 514 8.87 0.60 -14.42
C GLY A 514 10.00 0.00 -15.26
N ASN A 515 10.05 -1.31 -15.38
CA ASN A 515 11.08 -2.05 -16.08
C ASN A 515 10.62 -2.31 -17.52
N ILE A 516 11.54 -2.31 -18.50
CA ILE A 516 11.19 -2.49 -19.91
C ILE A 516 11.52 -3.91 -20.40
N ASP A 517 12.63 -4.49 -19.94
CA ASP A 517 13.19 -5.73 -20.46
C ASP A 517 13.48 -6.81 -19.41
N PRO A 518 12.49 -7.18 -18.56
CA PRO A 518 12.68 -8.27 -17.62
C PRO A 518 12.87 -9.59 -18.37
N GLU A 519 13.70 -10.48 -17.82
CA GLU A 519 13.67 -11.89 -18.20
C GLU A 519 12.28 -12.49 -17.92
N ILE A 520 11.85 -13.43 -18.76
CA ILE A 520 10.51 -14.00 -18.69
C ILE A 520 10.24 -14.67 -17.33
N TYR A 521 9.01 -14.52 -16.84
CA TYR A 521 8.56 -15.09 -15.57
C TYR A 521 8.77 -16.61 -15.46
N SER A 522 9.00 -17.11 -14.25
CA SER A 522 9.02 -18.56 -13.96
C SER A 522 7.60 -19.11 -13.80
N LEU A 523 7.29 -20.19 -14.53
CA LEU A 523 6.06 -20.97 -14.35
C LEU A 523 6.17 -22.02 -13.22
N LYS A 524 7.34 -22.14 -12.60
CA LYS A 524 7.64 -23.15 -11.58
C LYS A 524 8.15 -22.49 -10.30
N PRO A 525 8.13 -23.23 -9.18
CA PRO A 525 8.89 -22.84 -7.99
C PRO A 525 10.31 -22.40 -8.35
N TYR A 526 10.77 -21.35 -7.69
CA TYR A 526 12.09 -20.78 -7.92
C TYR A 526 13.17 -21.73 -7.37
N PRO A 527 14.20 -22.09 -8.16
CA PRO A 527 15.43 -22.68 -7.62
C PRO A 527 16.04 -21.79 -6.52
N GLU A 528 16.86 -22.38 -5.65
CA GLU A 528 17.49 -21.68 -4.52
C GLU A 528 18.37 -20.48 -4.95
N ASP A 529 19.03 -20.58 -6.10
CA ASP A 529 19.94 -19.56 -6.65
C ASP A 529 19.28 -18.66 -7.71
N TYR A 530 17.96 -18.77 -7.90
CA TYR A 530 17.24 -17.97 -8.88
C TYR A 530 17.23 -16.48 -8.50
N ILE A 531 17.53 -15.65 -9.49
CA ILE A 531 17.47 -14.19 -9.42
C ILE A 531 16.75 -13.69 -10.67
N GLU A 532 15.81 -12.75 -10.51
CA GLU A 532 15.16 -12.09 -11.63
C GLU A 532 16.08 -11.03 -12.22
N ASN A 533 16.57 -11.22 -13.45
CA ASN A 533 17.44 -10.28 -14.15
C ASN A 533 16.77 -9.67 -15.40
N ASP A 534 17.45 -8.70 -16.02
CA ASP A 534 17.03 -8.08 -17.28
C ASP A 534 17.78 -8.64 -18.49
N LEU A 535 17.20 -8.50 -19.69
CA LEU A 535 17.77 -8.99 -20.94
C LEU A 535 18.98 -8.17 -21.41
N PHE A 536 18.99 -6.85 -21.17
CA PHE A 536 20.00 -5.93 -21.73
C PHE A 536 20.88 -5.24 -20.68
N SER A 537 20.71 -5.53 -19.39
CA SER A 537 21.56 -5.05 -18.30
C SER A 537 22.12 -6.18 -17.42
N HIS A 538 23.22 -5.88 -16.72
CA HIS A 538 23.83 -6.86 -15.81
C HIS A 538 23.00 -7.08 -14.55
N TYR A 539 22.36 -6.02 -14.08
CA TYR A 539 21.42 -6.00 -12.96
C TYR A 539 20.05 -5.51 -13.46
N PRO A 540 18.97 -5.83 -12.71
CA PRO A 540 17.66 -5.23 -12.92
C PRO A 540 17.71 -3.71 -12.83
N VAL A 541 17.03 -3.05 -13.76
CA VAL A 541 16.92 -1.60 -13.84
C VAL A 541 15.44 -1.22 -13.98
N ALA A 542 14.99 -0.28 -13.16
CA ALA A 542 13.74 0.41 -13.42
C ALA A 542 14.04 1.58 -14.35
N GLU A 543 13.69 1.47 -15.64
CA GLU A 543 13.84 2.58 -16.59
C GLU A 543 12.91 3.74 -16.21
N ASN A 544 11.64 3.45 -15.95
CA ASN A 544 10.58 4.40 -15.63
C ASN A 544 10.32 4.53 -14.12
N ILE A 545 9.61 5.59 -13.74
CA ILE A 545 9.34 5.95 -12.36
C ILE A 545 7.94 5.46 -11.98
N VAL A 546 7.81 4.67 -10.92
CA VAL A 546 6.54 4.02 -10.55
C VAL A 546 6.07 4.44 -9.17
N GLY A 547 4.77 4.70 -9.04
CA GLY A 547 4.09 4.88 -7.77
C GLY A 547 2.65 4.40 -7.84
N ARG A 548 2.10 3.96 -6.70
CA ARG A 548 0.72 3.46 -6.60
C ARG A 548 -0.11 4.33 -5.68
N LEU A 549 -1.23 4.83 -6.17
CA LEU A 549 -2.27 5.44 -5.36
C LEU A 549 -3.25 4.36 -4.88
N THR A 550 -3.20 4.09 -3.58
CA THR A 550 -4.14 3.22 -2.84
C THR A 550 -4.73 4.01 -1.68
N ALA A 551 -5.86 3.55 -1.16
CA ALA A 551 -6.67 4.23 -0.15
C ALA A 551 -7.66 3.24 0.47
N TRP A 552 -8.42 3.66 1.48
CA TRP A 552 -9.52 2.84 1.99
C TRP A 552 -10.67 2.68 0.99
N ASP A 553 -11.02 3.78 0.33
CA ASP A 553 -12.09 3.87 -0.66
C ASP A 553 -11.81 5.06 -1.61
N VAL A 554 -12.74 5.34 -2.51
CA VAL A 554 -12.66 6.47 -3.45
C VAL A 554 -12.64 7.83 -2.75
N GLN A 555 -13.24 7.98 -1.56
CA GLN A 555 -13.23 9.24 -0.81
C GLN A 555 -11.80 9.58 -0.40
N ASP A 556 -11.14 8.63 0.27
CA ASP A 556 -9.75 8.75 0.68
C ASP A 556 -8.80 8.95 -0.51
N MET A 557 -9.07 8.27 -1.62
CA MET A 557 -8.26 8.41 -2.85
C MET A 557 -8.40 9.80 -3.46
N SER A 558 -9.62 10.35 -3.52
CA SER A 558 -9.85 11.73 -3.99
C SER A 558 -9.16 12.74 -3.08
N ALA A 559 -9.17 12.51 -1.76
CA ALA A 559 -8.50 13.35 -0.78
C ALA A 559 -6.97 13.31 -0.96
N LEU A 560 -6.39 12.13 -1.18
CA LEU A 560 -4.97 11.97 -1.46
C LEU A 560 -4.56 12.74 -2.72
N ILE A 561 -5.28 12.54 -3.83
CA ILE A 561 -5.02 13.23 -5.10
C ILE A 561 -5.15 14.75 -4.95
N ALA A 562 -6.21 15.23 -4.30
CA ALA A 562 -6.40 16.66 -4.06
C ALA A 562 -5.28 17.26 -3.20
N ARG A 563 -4.85 16.57 -2.13
CA ARG A 563 -3.70 17.03 -1.32
C ARG A 563 -2.39 17.05 -2.09
N THR A 564 -2.20 16.13 -3.04
CA THR A 564 -1.01 16.11 -3.90
C THR A 564 -1.02 17.26 -4.90
N ILE A 565 -2.12 17.47 -5.62
CA ILE A 565 -2.26 18.54 -6.62
C ILE A 565 -2.13 19.93 -5.97
N PHE A 566 -2.75 20.12 -4.81
CA PHE A 566 -2.73 21.40 -4.09
C PHE A 566 -1.65 21.48 -3.01
N TYR A 567 -0.64 20.60 -3.05
CA TYR A 567 0.36 20.47 -2.00
C TYR A 567 1.04 21.79 -1.64
N HIS A 568 1.50 22.57 -2.64
CA HIS A 568 2.16 23.85 -2.40
C HIS A 568 1.23 24.87 -1.71
N SER A 569 -0.06 24.89 -2.07
CA SER A 569 -1.04 25.76 -1.40
C SER A 569 -1.30 25.35 0.06
N ILE A 570 -1.10 24.07 0.38
CA ILE A 570 -1.23 23.55 1.75
C ILE A 570 0.03 23.86 2.54
N ILE A 571 1.21 23.45 2.04
CA ILE A 571 2.48 23.50 2.76
C ILE A 571 2.87 24.93 3.14
N ASP A 572 2.56 25.92 2.31
CA ASP A 572 2.83 27.34 2.57
C ASP A 572 2.10 27.88 3.81
N LYS A 573 0.98 27.25 4.19
CA LYS A 573 0.18 27.63 5.37
C LYS A 573 0.64 26.94 6.66
N LEU A 574 1.53 25.95 6.58
CA LEU A 574 1.90 25.10 7.72
C LEU A 574 3.03 25.69 8.58
N GLY A 575 3.57 26.87 8.24
CA GLY A 575 4.61 27.55 9.03
C GLY A 575 5.81 26.63 9.29
N ASP A 576 6.40 26.71 10.49
CA ASP A 576 7.58 25.92 10.89
C ASP A 576 7.38 24.40 10.84
N TRP A 577 6.15 23.89 10.70
CA TRP A 577 5.90 22.45 10.57
C TRP A 577 6.58 21.88 9.31
N LYS A 578 6.59 22.64 8.21
CA LYS A 578 7.15 22.18 6.92
C LYS A 578 8.67 21.94 6.99
N ASP A 579 9.34 22.61 7.93
CA ASP A 579 10.80 22.55 8.12
C ASP A 579 11.22 21.41 9.06
N LYS A 580 10.27 20.67 9.64
CA LYS A 580 10.55 19.63 10.63
C LYS A 580 10.65 18.24 10.02
N ALA A 581 11.65 17.49 10.46
CA ALA A 581 11.78 16.08 10.17
C ALA A 581 11.91 15.25 11.46
N SER A 582 11.44 14.02 11.42
CA SER A 582 11.63 13.07 12.52
C SER A 582 12.25 11.76 12.07
N PHE A 583 13.09 11.19 12.95
CA PHE A 583 13.58 9.83 12.82
C PHE A 583 13.30 9.02 14.09
N ARG A 584 12.52 7.96 13.94
CA ARG A 584 12.19 7.01 15.02
C ARG A 584 12.87 5.68 14.76
N VAL A 585 13.53 5.13 15.78
CA VAL A 585 14.20 3.83 15.65
C VAL A 585 13.91 2.90 16.82
N GLY A 586 13.63 1.64 16.51
CA GLY A 586 13.35 0.58 17.47
C GLY A 586 14.60 -0.21 17.87
N ALA A 587 14.43 -1.09 18.86
CA ALA A 587 15.44 -2.11 19.13
C ALA A 587 15.02 -3.44 18.50
N GLY A 588 15.90 -4.07 17.73
CA GLY A 588 15.70 -5.47 17.33
C GLY A 588 16.14 -5.85 15.91
N THR A 589 16.72 -4.93 15.16
CA THR A 589 17.54 -5.25 13.98
C THR A 589 19.03 -5.35 14.32
N ASP A 590 19.44 -4.94 15.52
CA ASP A 590 20.79 -5.12 16.08
C ASP A 590 21.07 -6.61 16.42
N MET A 591 22.14 -7.20 15.89
CA MET A 591 22.45 -8.63 15.99
C MET A 591 23.88 -8.95 16.43
N GLN A 592 24.06 -9.93 17.32
CA GLN A 592 25.37 -10.47 17.72
C GLN A 592 25.37 -11.98 17.99
N LYS A 593 26.50 -12.65 17.70
CA LYS A 593 26.75 -14.06 18.06
C LYS A 593 27.53 -14.09 19.39
N LEU A 594 26.88 -14.54 20.48
CA LEU A 594 27.44 -14.59 21.83
C LEU A 594 27.50 -16.05 22.32
N PRO A 595 28.59 -16.81 22.09
CA PRO A 595 28.61 -18.27 22.15
C PRO A 595 27.99 -18.90 23.39
N ILE A 596 28.29 -18.36 24.58
CA ILE A 596 27.73 -18.88 25.84
C ILE A 596 26.22 -18.63 25.89
N LEU A 597 25.76 -17.42 25.57
CA LEU A 597 24.34 -17.07 25.63
C LEU A 597 23.54 -17.72 24.49
N THR A 598 24.12 -17.81 23.30
CA THR A 598 23.58 -18.55 22.16
C THR A 598 23.46 -20.04 22.49
N GLY A 599 24.47 -20.65 23.12
CA GLY A 599 24.41 -22.05 23.55
C GLY A 599 23.39 -22.32 24.66
N ILE A 600 23.19 -21.39 25.61
CA ILE A 600 22.12 -21.52 26.60
C ILE A 600 20.73 -21.38 25.95
N ARG A 601 20.57 -20.43 25.02
CA ARG A 601 19.35 -20.29 24.20
C ARG A 601 19.02 -21.58 23.48
N GLU A 602 20.02 -22.20 22.86
CA GLU A 602 19.87 -23.48 22.18
C GLU A 602 19.39 -24.60 23.12
N ILE A 603 20.02 -24.75 24.29
CA ILE A 603 19.61 -25.75 25.28
C ILE A 603 18.16 -25.52 25.72
N SER A 604 17.79 -24.26 25.98
CA SER A 604 16.42 -23.92 26.35
C SER A 604 15.42 -24.27 25.25
N MET A 605 15.73 -23.97 23.99
CA MET A 605 14.88 -24.25 22.83
C MET A 605 14.67 -25.75 22.63
N LYS A 606 15.75 -26.54 22.73
CA LYS A 606 15.67 -28.00 22.66
C LYS A 606 14.81 -28.60 23.77
N LEU A 607 14.83 -28.00 24.96
CA LEU A 607 14.04 -28.46 26.12
C LEU A 607 12.56 -28.03 26.06
N SER A 608 12.24 -26.86 25.46
CA SER A 608 10.87 -26.36 25.26
C SER A 608 10.16 -27.00 24.05
N GLY A 609 10.87 -27.80 23.25
CA GLY A 609 10.37 -28.37 22.00
C GLY A 609 10.35 -27.37 20.83
N GLY A 610 11.12 -26.28 20.95
CA GLY A 610 11.40 -25.31 19.90
C GLY A 610 12.50 -25.78 18.94
N PHE A 611 12.43 -25.35 17.68
CA PHE A 611 13.32 -25.78 16.59
C PHE A 611 14.20 -24.62 16.13
N VAL A 612 15.48 -24.61 16.53
CA VAL A 612 16.51 -23.73 15.95
C VAL A 612 17.82 -24.49 15.79
N GLY A 613 18.51 -24.27 14.67
CA GLY A 613 19.87 -24.74 14.42
C GLY A 613 20.92 -24.00 15.26
N SER A 614 21.95 -24.71 15.69
CA SER A 614 22.91 -24.36 16.76
C SER A 614 23.85 -23.16 16.52
N GLU A 615 23.59 -22.26 15.57
CA GLU A 615 24.61 -21.31 15.07
C GLU A 615 24.15 -19.85 14.82
N GLU A 616 22.87 -19.52 15.02
CA GLU A 616 22.33 -18.19 14.68
C GLU A 616 22.78 -17.05 15.63
N PRO A 617 23.04 -15.84 15.09
CA PRO A 617 23.10 -14.63 15.91
C PRO A 617 21.81 -14.43 16.72
N MET A 618 21.91 -13.75 17.86
CA MET A 618 20.74 -13.30 18.63
C MET A 618 20.58 -11.79 18.49
N LYS A 619 19.33 -11.30 18.57
CA LYS A 619 19.10 -9.85 18.66
C LYS A 619 19.78 -9.34 19.92
N TRP A 620 20.78 -8.49 19.75
CA TRP A 620 21.62 -7.97 20.82
C TRP A 620 22.23 -6.64 20.41
N PRO A 621 22.21 -5.61 21.29
CA PRO A 621 22.72 -4.29 20.95
C PRO A 621 24.14 -4.33 20.40
N SER A 622 24.31 -3.86 19.16
CA SER A 622 25.61 -3.73 18.49
C SER A 622 26.13 -2.31 18.51
N GLY A 623 25.21 -1.34 18.68
CA GLY A 623 25.50 0.08 18.56
C GLY A 623 25.38 0.59 17.13
N GLU A 624 25.05 -0.26 16.15
CA GLU A 624 24.74 0.15 14.77
C GLU A 624 23.61 1.19 14.76
N LYS A 625 22.50 0.95 15.47
CA LYS A 625 21.41 1.93 15.60
C LYS A 625 21.79 3.26 16.24
N TYR A 626 22.79 3.28 17.12
CA TYR A 626 23.30 4.54 17.66
C TYR A 626 23.91 5.41 16.56
N PHE A 627 24.67 4.80 15.64
CA PHE A 627 25.27 5.52 14.51
C PHE A 627 24.28 5.79 13.39
N LEU A 628 23.30 4.91 13.16
CA LEU A 628 22.23 5.15 12.20
C LEU A 628 21.47 6.43 12.53
N ILE A 629 21.07 6.65 13.79
CA ILE A 629 20.43 7.90 14.22
C ILE A 629 21.29 9.12 13.88
N LYS A 630 22.60 9.06 14.18
CA LYS A 630 23.49 10.18 13.91
C LYS A 630 23.64 10.45 12.42
N ARG A 631 23.69 9.39 11.62
CA ARG A 631 23.80 9.45 10.16
C ARG A 631 22.55 10.03 9.51
N VAL A 632 21.37 9.51 9.88
CA VAL A 632 20.07 9.99 9.40
C VAL A 632 19.86 11.45 9.77
N LYS A 633 20.12 11.77 11.03
CA LYS A 633 20.05 13.15 11.49
C LYS A 633 20.95 14.07 10.66
N ASN A 634 22.19 13.67 10.38
CA ASN A 634 23.14 14.47 9.63
C ASN A 634 22.64 14.80 8.22
N TYR A 635 22.23 13.81 7.42
CA TYR A 635 21.83 14.09 6.04
C TYR A 635 20.48 14.83 5.93
N LEU A 636 19.58 14.67 6.92
CA LEU A 636 18.34 15.45 6.98
C LEU A 636 18.62 16.91 7.37
N GLU A 637 19.55 17.15 8.29
CA GLU A 637 20.02 18.51 8.61
C GLU A 637 20.76 19.15 7.42
N GLU A 638 21.49 18.37 6.61
CA GLU A 638 22.08 18.82 5.34
C GLU A 638 21.01 19.22 4.30
N GLY A 639 19.86 18.53 4.28
CA GLY A 639 18.66 18.92 3.53
C GLY A 639 17.92 20.15 4.12
N GLY A 640 18.43 20.72 5.22
CA GLY A 640 17.92 21.96 5.84
C GLY A 640 16.80 21.76 6.86
N PHE A 641 16.47 20.53 7.24
CA PHE A 641 15.41 20.25 8.22
C PHE A 641 15.84 20.48 9.68
N GLU A 642 14.88 20.88 10.52
CA GLU A 642 14.97 20.74 11.98
C GLU A 642 14.66 19.29 12.36
N VAL A 643 15.70 18.53 12.74
CA VAL A 643 15.56 17.08 12.95
C VAL A 643 15.42 16.68 14.41
N SER A 644 14.28 16.06 14.72
CA SER A 644 14.00 15.40 16.00
C SER A 644 14.17 13.88 15.91
N THR A 645 14.75 13.27 16.94
CA THR A 645 15.00 11.81 16.94
C THR A 645 14.48 11.17 18.21
N ALA A 646 13.87 9.99 18.10
CA ALA A 646 13.50 9.16 19.23
C ALA A 646 13.97 7.71 19.04
N HIS A 647 14.31 7.03 20.14
CA HIS A 647 14.81 5.67 20.10
C HIS A 647 14.16 4.81 21.19
N ARG A 648 13.92 3.53 20.87
CA ARG A 648 13.38 2.50 21.76
C ARG A 648 12.08 2.95 22.45
N GLY A 649 12.06 2.95 23.78
CA GLY A 649 10.87 3.30 24.55
C GLY A 649 10.40 4.73 24.32
N ALA A 650 11.31 5.67 24.03
CA ALA A 650 10.91 7.05 23.70
C ALA A 650 10.23 7.14 22.32
N ALA A 651 10.58 6.22 21.41
CA ALA A 651 10.03 6.15 20.07
C ALA A 651 8.66 5.45 20.01
N GLY A 652 8.08 5.00 21.13
CA GLY A 652 6.74 4.41 21.13
C GLY A 652 5.64 5.42 20.81
N HIS A 653 4.46 4.94 20.41
CA HIS A 653 3.27 5.76 20.16
C HIS A 653 2.82 6.52 21.41
N LYS A 654 2.64 5.79 22.52
CA LYS A 654 2.18 6.31 23.82
C LYS A 654 2.75 5.48 24.97
N GLY A 655 3.08 6.13 26.08
CA GLY A 655 3.52 5.47 27.32
C GLY A 655 2.39 5.28 28.33
N TYR A 656 2.56 4.35 29.27
CA TYR A 656 1.69 4.17 30.42
C TYR A 656 1.90 5.26 31.46
N THR A 657 0.82 5.94 31.81
CA THR A 657 0.83 6.90 32.92
C THR A 657 0.96 6.17 34.26
N ASN A 658 1.38 6.89 35.30
CA ASN A 658 1.40 6.34 36.66
C ASN A 658 0.00 5.88 37.11
N GLU A 659 -1.06 6.51 36.61
CA GLU A 659 -2.45 6.13 36.90
C GLU A 659 -2.78 4.76 36.28
N LEU A 660 -2.51 4.60 34.97
CA LEU A 660 -2.74 3.33 34.27
C LEU A 660 -1.94 2.18 34.88
N LEU A 661 -0.66 2.42 35.23
CA LEU A 661 0.18 1.42 35.90
C LEU A 661 -0.38 0.94 37.25
N ARG A 662 -1.18 1.77 37.94
CA ARG A 662 -1.86 1.39 39.18
C ARG A 662 -3.14 0.60 38.94
N GLU A 663 -3.71 0.64 37.74
CA GLU A 663 -4.91 -0.11 37.36
C GLU A 663 -4.59 -1.56 36.95
N ILE A 664 -3.38 -1.84 36.44
CA ILE A 664 -2.91 -3.20 36.10
C ILE A 664 -2.98 -4.13 37.33
N LYS A 665 -3.47 -5.37 37.14
CA LYS A 665 -3.77 -6.36 38.20
C LYS A 665 -2.67 -6.50 39.25
N LYS A 666 -3.08 -6.64 40.53
CA LYS A 666 -2.25 -6.51 41.75
C LYS A 666 -2.13 -7.80 42.57
N ASP A 667 -2.11 -8.97 41.95
CA ASP A 667 -2.14 -10.23 42.70
C ASP A 667 -0.87 -10.44 43.57
N ASN A 668 0.23 -9.75 43.23
CA ASN A 668 1.42 -9.62 44.08
C ASN A 668 1.96 -8.17 44.11
N PRO A 669 1.71 -7.39 45.19
CA PRO A 669 2.10 -5.99 45.28
C PRO A 669 3.62 -5.72 45.16
N ILE A 670 4.46 -6.68 45.56
CA ILE A 670 5.92 -6.55 45.50
C ILE A 670 6.40 -6.72 44.05
N LEU A 671 5.92 -7.78 43.38
CA LEU A 671 6.24 -8.02 41.96
C LEU A 671 5.65 -6.91 41.07
N HIS A 672 4.44 -6.44 41.39
CA HIS A 672 3.82 -5.28 40.73
C HIS A 672 4.67 -4.01 40.88
N SER A 673 5.16 -3.70 42.09
CA SER A 673 6.03 -2.53 42.29
C SER A 673 7.34 -2.60 41.49
N ILE A 674 7.93 -3.79 41.35
CA ILE A 674 9.13 -4.01 40.54
C ILE A 674 8.82 -3.83 39.05
N LEU A 675 7.69 -4.39 38.57
CA LEU A 675 7.22 -4.25 37.19
C LEU A 675 6.99 -2.78 36.84
N VAL A 676 6.25 -2.05 37.66
CA VAL A 676 5.95 -0.62 37.45
C VAL A 676 7.23 0.20 37.34
N LYS A 677 8.20 0.01 38.25
CA LYS A 677 9.49 0.72 38.18
C LYS A 677 10.27 0.41 36.90
N ARG A 678 10.19 -0.83 36.40
CA ARG A 678 10.84 -1.23 35.14
C ARG A 678 10.19 -0.62 33.92
N ILE A 679 8.85 -0.66 33.83
CA ILE A 679 8.12 0.00 32.74
C ILE A 679 8.47 1.48 32.74
N LYS A 680 8.39 2.14 33.91
CA LYS A 680 8.70 3.56 34.04
C LYS A 680 10.11 3.90 33.57
N PHE A 681 11.11 3.13 33.99
CA PHE A 681 12.50 3.33 33.61
C PHE A 681 12.73 3.15 32.10
N ARG A 682 11.90 2.36 31.42
CA ARG A 682 12.04 2.10 29.99
C ARG A 682 11.33 3.14 29.12
N GLN A 683 10.20 3.66 29.59
CA GLN A 683 9.53 4.78 28.95
C GLN A 683 10.51 5.96 28.90
N GLY A 684 10.88 6.39 27.69
CA GLY A 684 11.88 7.45 27.51
C GLY A 684 13.34 7.05 27.51
N TYR A 685 13.70 5.81 27.86
CA TYR A 685 15.09 5.37 27.72
C TYR A 685 15.43 5.24 26.24
N GLN A 686 16.37 6.08 25.78
CA GLN A 686 16.82 6.09 24.39
C GLN A 686 18.12 5.31 24.26
N ASN A 687 19.18 5.80 24.91
CA ASN A 687 20.52 5.24 24.87
C ASN A 687 21.32 5.65 26.12
N ILE A 688 22.64 5.44 26.12
CA ILE A 688 23.51 5.77 27.25
C ILE A 688 23.54 7.26 27.60
N ASP A 689 23.21 8.15 26.67
CA ASP A 689 23.12 9.59 26.93
C ASP A 689 21.89 9.94 27.79
N SER A 690 20.83 9.14 27.77
CA SER A 690 19.69 9.30 28.70
C SER A 690 20.14 9.20 30.16
N LEU A 691 21.17 8.38 30.45
CA LEU A 691 21.73 8.26 31.81
C LEU A 691 22.42 9.53 32.29
N LYS A 692 22.77 10.45 31.39
CA LYS A 692 23.35 11.77 31.72
C LYS A 692 22.26 12.84 31.86
N ASN A 693 21.03 12.55 31.45
CA ASN A 693 19.93 13.50 31.46
C ASN A 693 19.19 13.49 32.81
N PHE A 694 19.30 14.59 33.56
CA PHE A 694 18.64 14.75 34.85
C PHE A 694 17.11 14.71 34.75
N SER A 695 16.51 15.28 33.69
CA SER A 695 15.05 15.28 33.53
C SER A 695 14.52 13.86 33.33
N TRP A 696 15.22 13.06 32.53
CA TRP A 696 14.89 11.64 32.34
C TRP A 696 14.92 10.86 33.67
N TRP A 697 15.95 11.07 34.49
CA TRP A 697 16.03 10.45 35.82
C TRP A 697 14.90 10.90 36.75
N SER A 698 14.59 12.20 36.75
CA SER A 698 13.51 12.77 37.56
C SER A 698 12.17 12.12 37.21
N GLU A 699 11.82 12.08 35.92
CA GLU A 699 10.55 11.51 35.45
C GLU A 699 10.50 9.98 35.64
N SER A 700 11.59 9.28 35.33
CA SER A 700 11.65 7.81 35.45
C SER A 700 11.53 7.33 36.90
N LEU A 701 12.16 8.02 37.85
CA LEU A 701 12.17 7.63 39.27
C LEU A 701 10.98 8.19 40.06
N PHE A 702 10.63 9.46 39.82
CA PHE A 702 9.72 10.21 40.69
C PHE A 702 8.50 10.79 39.96
N GLY A 703 8.62 11.11 38.67
CA GLY A 703 7.56 11.72 37.85
C GLY A 703 6.71 10.73 37.05
N ASP A 704 6.13 11.16 35.93
CA ASP A 704 5.34 10.33 35.02
C ASP A 704 6.09 10.15 33.70
N SER A 705 6.74 9.00 33.54
CA SER A 705 7.59 8.74 32.39
C SER A 705 6.84 8.50 31.09
N SER A 706 5.50 8.48 31.09
CA SER A 706 4.71 8.48 29.85
C SER A 706 5.00 9.71 28.99
N SER A 707 5.29 10.86 29.61
CA SER A 707 5.69 12.10 28.95
C SER A 707 7.02 12.01 28.18
N LEU A 708 7.82 10.98 28.46
CA LEU A 708 9.09 10.74 27.77
C LEU A 708 8.91 9.89 26.49
N VAL A 709 7.70 9.43 26.22
CA VAL A 709 7.32 8.70 25.00
C VAL A 709 6.71 9.71 24.03
N VAL A 710 7.42 9.99 22.94
CA VAL A 710 7.16 11.14 22.07
C VAL A 710 6.88 10.74 20.62
N GLY A 711 6.82 9.44 20.31
CA GLY A 711 6.76 8.94 18.92
C GLY A 711 5.58 9.48 18.12
N ARG A 712 4.36 9.49 18.71
CA ARG A 712 3.17 10.06 18.07
C ARG A 712 3.34 11.56 17.78
N GLU A 713 3.76 12.32 18.79
CA GLU A 713 3.94 13.78 18.67
C GLU A 713 4.95 14.14 17.59
N LEU A 714 6.05 13.37 17.49
CA LEU A 714 7.06 13.59 16.45
C LEU A 714 6.49 13.35 15.05
N GLU A 715 5.69 12.30 14.84
CA GLU A 715 5.05 12.04 13.55
C GLU A 715 4.03 13.11 13.17
N GLU A 716 3.14 13.50 14.08
CA GLU A 716 2.12 14.52 13.79
C GLU A 716 2.75 15.90 13.49
N ASN A 717 3.95 16.18 14.02
CA ASN A 717 4.64 17.47 13.88
C ASN A 717 5.79 17.50 12.86
N SER A 718 5.88 16.53 11.95
CA SER A 718 6.97 16.47 10.95
C SER A 718 6.45 16.38 9.52
N ASN A 719 7.03 17.17 8.62
CA ASN A 719 6.83 17.07 7.17
C ASN A 719 7.55 15.86 6.57
N PHE A 720 8.71 15.51 7.11
CA PHE A 720 9.52 14.38 6.65
C PHE A 720 9.72 13.37 7.78
N ILE A 721 9.34 12.11 7.56
CA ILE A 721 9.29 11.08 8.62
C ILE A 721 10.07 9.85 8.17
N LEU A 722 11.07 9.46 8.94
CA LEU A 722 11.76 8.19 8.80
C LEU A 722 11.53 7.31 10.01
N SER A 723 11.40 6.01 9.76
CA SER A 723 11.19 5.03 10.81
C SER A 723 11.97 3.75 10.51
N ASP A 724 12.72 3.25 11.49
CA ASP A 724 13.28 1.90 11.50
C ASP A 724 12.67 1.11 12.66
N SER A 725 11.85 0.12 12.34
CA SER A 725 10.96 -0.52 13.29
C SER A 725 10.77 -2.00 13.01
N HIS A 726 10.28 -2.74 14.01
CA HIS A 726 9.66 -4.01 13.72
C HIS A 726 8.25 -3.76 13.22
N ALA A 727 7.88 -4.38 12.10
CA ALA A 727 6.58 -4.16 11.52
C ALA A 727 5.96 -5.44 10.99
N ILE A 728 4.67 -5.32 10.76
CA ILE A 728 3.81 -6.11 9.89
C ILE A 728 2.82 -5.15 9.23
N TRP A 729 2.03 -5.65 8.29
CA TRP A 729 1.18 -4.81 7.46
C TRP A 729 0.13 -3.99 8.22
N PHE A 730 -0.16 -4.29 9.48
CA PHE A 730 -1.10 -3.50 10.32
C PHE A 730 -0.49 -2.89 11.59
N GLU A 731 0.81 -3.07 11.83
CA GLU A 731 1.46 -2.64 13.08
C GLU A 731 2.94 -2.36 12.87
N LYS A 732 3.44 -1.28 13.50
CA LYS A 732 4.88 -1.09 13.75
C LYS A 732 5.18 -0.82 15.22
N ALA A 733 6.26 -1.42 15.71
CA ALA A 733 6.68 -1.42 17.09
C ALA A 733 8.17 -1.01 17.21
N TYR A 734 8.44 -0.15 18.19
CA TYR A 734 9.79 0.37 18.50
C TYR A 734 10.36 -0.21 19.80
N SER A 735 9.53 -0.93 20.55
CA SER A 735 9.97 -1.73 21.69
C SER A 735 10.90 -2.84 21.22
N ASP A 736 11.75 -3.33 22.11
CA ASP A 736 12.68 -4.41 21.78
C ASP A 736 11.91 -5.73 21.64
N ILE A 737 11.89 -6.29 20.44
CA ILE A 737 11.02 -7.45 20.10
C ILE A 737 11.45 -8.78 20.75
N LEU A 738 12.67 -8.92 21.29
CA LEU A 738 12.98 -10.09 22.14
C LEU A 738 12.61 -9.85 23.60
N LEU A 739 12.01 -8.70 23.89
CA LEU A 739 11.69 -8.20 25.21
C LEU A 739 10.20 -7.88 25.33
N PHE A 740 9.36 -8.83 24.94
CA PHE A 740 7.99 -8.95 25.45
C PHE A 740 8.08 -9.19 26.96
N GLU A 741 8.33 -8.11 27.71
CA GLU A 741 8.90 -8.18 29.04
C GLU A 741 7.94 -8.88 29.98
N LEU A 742 8.48 -9.89 30.65
CA LEU A 742 7.68 -10.69 31.53
C LEU A 742 7.03 -9.91 32.65
N GLY A 743 7.47 -8.77 33.23
CA GLY A 743 8.76 -8.08 33.37
C GLY A 743 9.49 -8.37 34.71
N ILE A 744 10.12 -9.53 34.78
CA ILE A 744 10.88 -10.03 35.95
C ILE A 744 12.26 -9.32 36.04
N PRO A 745 12.89 -9.18 37.23
CA PRO A 745 14.32 -8.88 37.35
C PRO A 745 15.17 -9.80 36.47
N PHE A 746 16.02 -9.23 35.60
CA PHE A 746 16.77 -9.96 34.56
C PHE A 746 15.90 -10.70 33.52
N GLY A 747 14.57 -10.56 33.55
CA GLY A 747 13.65 -11.17 32.58
C GLY A 747 13.99 -10.81 31.13
N THR A 748 14.56 -9.63 30.93
CA THR A 748 15.13 -9.13 29.67
C THR A 748 16.34 -9.94 29.16
N LEU A 749 17.14 -10.47 30.08
CA LEU A 749 18.28 -11.35 29.80
C LEU A 749 17.81 -12.80 29.69
N LEU A 750 16.88 -13.23 30.56
CA LEU A 750 16.27 -14.55 30.48
C LEU A 750 15.47 -14.72 29.18
N SER A 751 14.68 -13.75 28.71
CA SER A 751 13.90 -13.87 27.46
C SER A 751 14.76 -13.92 26.21
N ARG A 752 16.00 -13.43 26.27
CA ARG A 752 17.00 -13.58 25.20
C ARG A 752 17.67 -14.95 25.19
N VAL A 753 17.54 -15.69 26.27
CA VAL A 753 18.32 -16.89 26.58
C VAL A 753 17.44 -18.11 26.87
N LEU A 754 16.15 -17.91 27.14
CA LEU A 754 15.14 -18.94 27.38
C LEU A 754 14.02 -18.78 26.38
N ASP A 755 13.68 -19.88 25.72
CA ASP A 755 12.58 -19.97 24.76
C ASP A 755 11.27 -20.26 25.49
N VAL A 756 10.75 -19.20 26.12
CA VAL A 756 9.45 -19.26 26.76
C VAL A 756 8.54 -18.30 26.00
N PRO A 757 7.44 -18.76 25.37
CA PRO A 757 6.50 -17.92 24.62
C PRO A 757 5.63 -17.10 25.58
N LEU A 758 6.27 -16.33 26.46
CA LEU A 758 5.62 -15.56 27.50
C LEU A 758 5.60 -14.11 27.06
N ARG A 759 4.55 -13.74 26.34
CA ARG A 759 4.32 -12.35 25.95
C ARG A 759 3.35 -11.67 26.91
N SER A 760 3.77 -10.50 27.38
CA SER A 760 2.93 -9.58 28.14
C SER A 760 2.37 -8.53 27.17
N PRO A 761 1.12 -8.07 27.30
CA PRO A 761 0.52 -7.02 26.46
C PRO A 761 1.07 -5.61 26.72
N LEU A 762 2.19 -5.48 27.45
CA LEU A 762 2.75 -4.21 27.93
C LEU A 762 3.44 -3.37 26.86
N ASP A 763 3.61 -3.91 25.66
CA ASP A 763 4.16 -3.19 24.52
C ASP A 763 3.07 -2.62 23.60
N GLN A 764 1.84 -3.14 23.69
CA GLN A 764 0.72 -2.80 22.80
C GLN A 764 0.48 -1.28 22.77
N LEU A 765 0.44 -0.63 23.93
CA LEU A 765 0.23 0.82 24.02
C LEU A 765 1.28 1.63 23.24
N GLY A 766 2.51 1.13 23.15
CA GLY A 766 3.63 1.76 22.44
C GLY A 766 3.71 1.47 20.95
N SER A 767 2.93 0.53 20.41
CA SER A 767 2.88 0.24 18.97
C SER A 767 2.01 1.24 18.21
N ASP A 768 2.40 1.55 16.97
CA ASP A 768 1.53 2.21 16.00
C ASP A 768 0.74 1.14 15.24
N THR A 769 -0.58 1.10 15.46
CA THR A 769 -1.51 0.15 14.83
C THR A 769 -2.46 0.90 13.92
N VAL A 770 -3.11 0.21 12.96
CA VAL A 770 -4.16 0.80 12.12
C VAL A 770 -5.23 1.52 12.96
N ARG A 771 -5.68 0.89 14.06
CA ARG A 771 -6.61 1.50 15.02
C ARG A 771 -6.11 2.85 15.51
N LYS A 772 -4.87 2.98 15.96
CA LYS A 772 -4.35 4.27 16.48
C LYS A 772 -4.08 5.28 15.38
N VAL A 773 -3.42 4.86 14.31
CA VAL A 773 -2.97 5.73 13.22
C VAL A 773 -4.16 6.37 12.51
N SER A 774 -5.26 5.63 12.32
CA SER A 774 -6.49 6.19 11.73
C SER A 774 -7.06 7.40 12.46
N GLY A 775 -6.80 7.54 13.76
CA GLY A 775 -7.23 8.69 14.57
C GLY A 775 -6.20 9.82 14.67
N MET A 776 -5.03 9.70 14.03
CA MET A 776 -4.01 10.74 14.04
C MET A 776 -4.38 11.90 13.12
N LYS A 777 -3.82 13.08 13.41
CA LYS A 777 -3.98 14.29 12.60
C LYS A 777 -2.64 14.65 11.95
N MET A 778 -2.33 13.96 10.85
CA MET A 778 -1.08 14.15 10.12
C MET A 778 -1.22 15.28 9.09
N GLY A 779 -0.13 15.99 8.82
CA GLY A 779 0.00 16.84 7.63
C GLY A 779 0.41 16.04 6.37
N PRO A 780 0.49 16.70 5.19
CA PRO A 780 0.81 16.08 3.90
C PRO A 780 2.29 15.65 3.81
N SER A 781 2.68 14.70 4.65
CA SER A 781 4.07 14.34 4.92
C SER A 781 4.60 13.30 3.92
N VAL A 782 5.92 13.17 3.83
CA VAL A 782 6.60 12.01 3.23
C VAL A 782 7.05 11.08 4.35
N MET A 783 6.75 9.78 4.23
CA MET A 783 7.10 8.77 5.22
C MET A 783 7.86 7.59 4.63
N LEU A 784 9.08 7.35 5.13
CA LEU A 784 9.90 6.19 4.77
C LEU A 784 9.99 5.26 5.99
N VAL A 785 9.56 4.02 5.83
CA VAL A 785 9.50 3.03 6.92
C VAL A 785 10.31 1.80 6.55
N GLU A 786 11.40 1.58 7.29
CA GLU A 786 12.04 0.28 7.39
C GLU A 786 11.29 -0.56 8.42
N GLY A 787 10.82 -1.72 7.97
CA GLY A 787 10.10 -2.67 8.78
C GLY A 787 9.42 -3.71 7.90
N CYS A 788 9.60 -4.99 8.25
CA CYS A 788 9.07 -6.11 7.47
C CYS A 788 7.57 -5.94 7.18
N GLY A 789 7.19 -5.93 5.90
CA GLY A 789 5.79 -5.92 5.49
C GLY A 789 4.97 -4.66 5.81
N ALA A 790 5.58 -3.57 6.30
CA ALA A 790 4.83 -2.35 6.65
C ALA A 790 4.24 -1.63 5.42
N GLY A 791 4.73 -1.93 4.21
CA GLY A 791 4.21 -1.47 2.92
C GLY A 791 3.31 -2.48 2.21
N LYS A 792 2.97 -3.60 2.84
CA LYS A 792 2.17 -4.66 2.22
C LYS A 792 0.73 -4.21 2.00
N ILE A 793 0.23 -4.42 0.78
CA ILE A 793 -1.14 -4.07 0.36
C ILE A 793 -1.79 -5.16 -0.48
N ASP A 794 -1.05 -6.19 -0.89
CA ASP A 794 -1.58 -7.27 -1.70
C ASP A 794 -2.56 -8.13 -0.91
N CYS A 795 -3.75 -8.29 -1.49
CA CYS A 795 -4.73 -9.31 -1.10
C CYS A 795 -5.25 -9.17 0.35
N VAL A 796 -5.11 -7.99 0.93
CA VAL A 796 -5.62 -7.63 2.26
C VAL A 796 -6.60 -6.47 2.13
N PRO A 797 -7.73 -6.46 2.84
CA PRO A 797 -8.69 -5.36 2.80
C PRO A 797 -7.99 -4.03 3.07
N SER A 798 -8.35 -2.99 2.31
CA SER A 798 -7.66 -1.70 2.32
C SER A 798 -7.61 -1.04 3.71
N LYS A 799 -8.68 -1.19 4.51
CA LYS A 799 -8.80 -0.70 5.89
C LYS A 799 -7.96 -1.47 6.91
N THR A 800 -7.29 -2.54 6.48
CA THR A 800 -6.44 -3.37 7.36
C THR A 800 -4.95 -3.16 7.18
N THR A 801 -4.54 -2.17 6.38
CA THR A 801 -3.13 -1.87 6.13
C THR A 801 -2.70 -0.57 6.80
N LEU A 802 -1.50 -0.59 7.38
CA LEU A 802 -0.87 0.51 8.08
C LEU A 802 -0.55 1.64 7.10
N ALA A 803 -0.05 1.31 5.90
CA ALA A 803 0.19 2.28 4.84
C ALA A 803 -1.07 3.10 4.51
N ASN A 804 -2.21 2.44 4.25
CA ASN A 804 -3.46 3.14 3.97
C ASN A 804 -3.97 3.92 5.19
N ALA A 805 -3.76 3.43 6.42
CA ALA A 805 -4.10 4.17 7.62
C ALA A 805 -3.31 5.50 7.74
N TYR A 806 -2.03 5.51 7.36
CA TYR A 806 -1.23 6.74 7.30
C TYR A 806 -1.71 7.71 6.22
N LEU A 807 -2.03 7.21 5.02
CA LEU A 807 -2.62 8.03 3.95
C LEU A 807 -3.97 8.62 4.36
N HIS A 808 -4.81 7.83 5.04
CA HIS A 808 -6.05 8.28 5.65
C HIS A 808 -5.81 9.38 6.69
N ALA A 809 -4.79 9.23 7.54
CA ALA A 809 -4.44 10.19 8.58
C ALA A 809 -3.89 11.53 8.04
N GLY A 810 -3.39 11.56 6.80
CA GLY A 810 -2.97 12.77 6.11
C GLY A 810 -1.65 12.69 5.33
N VAL A 811 -0.89 11.60 5.47
CA VAL A 811 0.37 11.40 4.74
C VAL A 811 0.13 11.44 3.22
N ASN A 812 1.05 12.03 2.46
CA ASN A 812 0.96 12.15 1.00
C ASN A 812 1.75 11.07 0.26
N ALA A 813 2.85 10.58 0.83
CA ALA A 813 3.62 9.48 0.25
C ALA A 813 4.17 8.56 1.35
N TYR A 814 4.07 7.25 1.12
CA TYR A 814 4.52 6.21 2.03
C TYR A 814 5.41 5.20 1.29
N ILE A 815 6.64 5.01 1.75
CA ILE A 815 7.63 4.10 1.16
C ILE A 815 8.03 3.06 2.19
N SER A 816 7.86 1.77 1.89
CA SER A 816 8.21 0.70 2.83
C SER A 816 8.35 -0.67 2.16
N PRO A 817 9.07 -1.63 2.77
CA PRO A 817 9.08 -3.02 2.34
C PRO A 817 7.68 -3.68 2.36
N THR A 818 7.35 -4.41 1.30
CA THR A 818 6.10 -5.19 1.20
C THR A 818 6.15 -6.57 1.86
N THR A 819 7.33 -7.02 2.27
CA THR A 819 7.57 -8.35 2.83
C THR A 819 8.76 -8.32 3.81
N LEU A 820 9.29 -9.49 4.15
CA LEU A 820 10.49 -9.64 4.99
C LEU A 820 11.70 -8.95 4.33
N SER A 821 12.30 -8.00 5.05
CA SER A 821 13.47 -7.25 4.61
C SER A 821 14.78 -7.76 5.21
N ALA A 822 15.85 -7.69 4.41
CA ALA A 822 17.21 -7.95 4.85
C ALA A 822 17.84 -6.72 5.52
N PHE A 823 18.62 -6.93 6.58
CA PHE A 823 19.44 -5.92 7.25
C PHE A 823 20.69 -6.56 7.86
N TYR A 824 21.80 -5.82 8.04
CA TYR A 824 23.02 -6.40 8.64
C TYR A 824 23.04 -6.29 10.18
N GLY A 825 22.63 -5.13 10.71
CA GLY A 825 22.43 -4.93 12.16
C GLY A 825 23.72 -4.95 13.00
N ALA A 826 24.85 -4.52 12.43
CA ALA A 826 26.18 -4.80 12.98
C ALA A 826 27.29 -3.85 12.55
N LEU A 827 28.32 -3.73 13.41
CA LEU A 827 29.51 -2.90 13.17
C LEU A 827 30.79 -3.73 12.97
N GLU A 828 31.64 -3.28 12.04
CA GLU A 828 32.94 -3.87 11.73
C GLU A 828 34.13 -3.06 12.30
N PRO A 829 35.28 -3.70 12.63
CA PRO A 829 35.60 -5.12 12.47
C PRO A 829 35.11 -5.98 13.64
N ARG A 830 34.71 -7.21 13.32
CA ARG A 830 34.50 -8.26 14.30
C ARG A 830 35.74 -9.15 14.44
N PRO A 831 36.43 -9.19 15.59
CA PRO A 831 37.68 -9.93 15.75
C PRO A 831 37.54 -11.44 15.41
N ASN A 832 38.58 -11.99 14.77
CA ASN A 832 38.68 -13.34 14.21
C ASN A 832 38.65 -14.48 15.25
N PHE A 833 37.51 -14.72 15.86
CA PHE A 833 37.11 -16.08 16.19
C PHE A 833 36.03 -16.44 15.16
N ASN A 834 36.28 -17.49 14.36
CA ASN A 834 35.39 -18.01 13.31
C ASN A 834 33.91 -17.68 13.60
N GLY A 835 33.28 -16.85 12.75
CA GLY A 835 31.84 -16.53 12.89
C GLY A 835 31.46 -15.20 13.55
N GLY A 836 32.37 -14.24 13.77
CA GLY A 836 31.98 -12.90 14.24
C GLY A 836 31.47 -12.85 15.67
N VAL A 837 32.07 -13.69 16.51
CA VAL A 837 31.78 -13.88 17.92
C VAL A 837 32.15 -12.65 18.77
N GLY A 838 31.22 -12.22 19.64
CA GLY A 838 31.49 -11.29 20.74
C GLY A 838 30.61 -10.04 20.75
N PHE A 839 30.83 -9.20 21.77
CA PHE A 839 29.99 -8.04 22.07
C PHE A 839 30.07 -6.87 21.07
N GLY A 840 30.76 -7.03 19.94
CA GLY A 840 30.93 -5.96 18.93
C GLY A 840 31.74 -4.74 19.38
N ILE A 841 32.38 -4.77 20.56
CA ILE A 841 33.04 -3.61 21.19
C ILE A 841 34.10 -2.98 20.27
N ARG A 842 34.89 -3.79 19.55
CA ARG A 842 35.91 -3.26 18.63
C ARG A 842 35.30 -2.50 17.46
N GLY A 843 34.23 -3.04 16.85
CA GLY A 843 33.47 -2.38 15.80
C GLY A 843 32.88 -1.06 16.30
N PHE A 844 32.29 -1.07 17.50
CA PHE A 844 31.76 0.14 18.13
C PHE A 844 32.85 1.21 18.35
N LEU A 845 33.99 0.86 18.95
CA LEU A 845 35.06 1.81 19.22
C LEU A 845 35.66 2.38 17.92
N LYS A 846 35.79 1.56 16.87
CA LYS A 846 36.24 2.04 15.55
C LYS A 846 35.22 2.98 14.92
N ALA A 847 33.94 2.61 14.89
CA ALA A 847 32.87 3.46 14.37
C ALA A 847 32.79 4.78 15.14
N TRP A 848 32.92 4.73 16.46
CA TRP A 848 32.95 5.92 17.31
C TRP A 848 34.15 6.81 17.00
N TYR A 849 35.35 6.23 16.87
CA TYR A 849 36.56 6.98 16.52
C TYR A 849 36.44 7.65 15.14
N ASN A 850 36.00 6.90 14.13
CA ASN A 850 35.80 7.40 12.77
C ASN A 850 34.76 8.53 12.74
N TRP A 851 33.61 8.33 13.37
CA TRP A 851 32.58 9.38 13.45
C TRP A 851 33.12 10.62 14.17
N LYS A 852 33.72 10.45 15.36
CA LYS A 852 34.09 11.57 16.23
C LYS A 852 35.26 12.39 15.68
N PHE A 853 36.23 11.75 15.03
CA PHE A 853 37.49 12.40 14.63
C PHE A 853 37.66 12.53 13.11
N LYS A 854 36.86 11.84 12.30
CA LYS A 854 36.92 11.93 10.83
C LYS A 854 35.59 12.33 10.17
N GLY A 855 34.48 12.36 10.92
CA GLY A 855 33.15 12.58 10.34
C GLY A 855 32.64 11.39 9.51
N GLU A 856 33.26 10.21 9.63
CA GLU A 856 32.91 9.02 8.86
C GLU A 856 31.89 8.16 9.63
N TYR A 857 30.71 7.94 9.04
CA TYR A 857 29.68 7.04 9.58
C TYR A 857 29.86 5.61 9.04
N PRO A 858 29.36 4.58 9.75
CA PRO A 858 29.21 3.24 9.18
C PRO A 858 28.43 3.27 7.86
N THR A 859 28.83 2.42 6.91
CA THR A 859 28.17 2.28 5.61
C THR A 859 26.75 1.73 5.80
N PRO A 860 25.72 2.36 5.22
CA PRO A 860 24.35 1.86 5.26
C PRO A 860 24.25 0.62 4.38
N THR A 861 23.35 -0.30 4.70
CA THR A 861 23.16 -1.55 3.94
C THR A 861 21.69 -1.75 3.62
N PHE A 862 21.41 -2.46 2.53
CA PHE A 862 20.05 -2.81 2.11
C PHE A 862 19.13 -1.57 2.00
N ASN A 863 17.95 -1.58 2.62
CA ASN A 863 16.96 -0.51 2.49
C ASN A 863 17.47 0.85 3.00
N GLU A 864 18.31 0.88 4.03
CA GLU A 864 18.90 2.13 4.54
C GLU A 864 19.79 2.81 3.50
N TYR A 865 20.45 2.04 2.62
CA TYR A 865 21.18 2.61 1.49
C TYR A 865 20.22 3.28 0.51
N ILE A 866 19.11 2.62 0.18
CA ILE A 866 18.11 3.15 -0.77
C ILE A 866 17.46 4.42 -0.19
N PHE A 867 17.10 4.43 1.09
CA PHE A 867 16.50 5.59 1.74
C PHE A 867 17.44 6.78 1.80
N GLU A 868 18.69 6.58 2.22
CA GLU A 868 19.66 7.67 2.25
C GLU A 868 19.95 8.20 0.84
N TYR A 869 20.16 7.29 -0.13
CA TYR A 869 20.43 7.69 -1.51
C TYR A 869 19.25 8.50 -2.06
N ALA A 870 18.02 8.03 -1.88
CA ALA A 870 16.83 8.73 -2.35
C ALA A 870 16.70 10.11 -1.69
N CYS A 871 16.92 10.23 -0.38
CA CYS A 871 16.85 11.53 0.30
C CYS A 871 17.91 12.50 -0.26
N LYS A 872 19.16 12.03 -0.43
CA LYS A 872 20.24 12.87 -0.98
C LYS A 872 19.99 13.27 -2.41
N GLU A 873 19.58 12.33 -3.27
CA GLU A 873 19.25 12.62 -4.66
C GLU A 873 18.16 13.68 -4.76
N MET A 874 17.11 13.56 -3.94
CA MET A 874 16.03 14.53 -3.85
C MET A 874 16.55 15.91 -3.43
N PHE A 875 17.30 15.99 -2.32
CA PHE A 875 17.86 17.26 -1.81
C PHE A 875 18.86 17.93 -2.77
N GLU A 876 19.74 17.14 -3.39
CA GLU A 876 20.85 17.65 -4.19
C GLU A 876 20.44 17.96 -5.64
N GLN A 877 19.50 17.21 -6.22
CA GLN A 877 19.08 17.35 -7.61
C GLN A 877 17.72 18.04 -7.76
N ASN A 878 16.97 18.24 -6.67
CA ASN A 878 15.64 18.82 -6.66
C ASN A 878 14.69 18.11 -7.63
N VAL A 879 14.49 16.82 -7.38
CA VAL A 879 13.71 15.91 -8.24
C VAL A 879 12.56 15.29 -7.46
N SER A 880 11.52 14.84 -8.17
CA SER A 880 10.38 14.19 -7.52
C SER A 880 10.80 12.97 -6.68
N LEU A 881 10.03 12.67 -5.64
CA LEU A 881 10.28 11.54 -4.74
C LEU A 881 10.36 10.22 -5.51
N GLY A 882 9.51 10.04 -6.52
CA GLY A 882 9.54 8.85 -7.38
C GLY A 882 10.84 8.72 -8.15
N LYS A 883 11.35 9.82 -8.74
CA LYS A 883 12.63 9.80 -9.47
C LYS A 883 13.79 9.45 -8.53
N ALA A 884 13.86 10.10 -7.38
CA ALA A 884 14.88 9.83 -6.38
C ALA A 884 14.89 8.37 -5.93
N LEU A 885 13.70 7.78 -5.68
CA LEU A 885 13.58 6.38 -5.31
C LEU A 885 14.01 5.42 -6.44
N ARG A 886 13.61 5.70 -7.69
CA ARG A 886 14.02 4.93 -8.87
C ARG A 886 15.54 4.91 -9.02
N ASP A 887 16.18 6.08 -8.89
CA ASP A 887 17.63 6.20 -9.02
C ASP A 887 18.36 5.48 -7.87
N ALA A 888 17.85 5.61 -6.65
CA ALA A 888 18.38 4.89 -5.48
C ALA A 888 18.34 3.36 -5.65
N LYS A 889 17.23 2.82 -6.17
CA LYS A 889 17.11 1.38 -6.46
C LYS A 889 18.11 0.94 -7.53
N ASN A 890 18.24 1.70 -8.62
CA ASN A 890 19.18 1.39 -9.70
C ASN A 890 20.65 1.47 -9.25
N ALA A 891 20.96 2.33 -8.27
CA ALA A 891 22.30 2.47 -7.70
C ALA A 891 22.67 1.36 -6.69
N PHE A 892 21.68 0.68 -6.10
CA PHE A 892 21.89 -0.26 -4.99
C PHE A 892 22.72 -1.48 -5.37
N LEU A 893 22.30 -2.25 -6.38
CA LEU A 893 22.99 -3.48 -6.78
C LEU A 893 24.43 -3.21 -7.24
N PRO A 894 24.71 -2.23 -8.13
CA PRO A 894 26.09 -1.88 -8.47
C PRO A 894 26.96 -1.54 -7.26
N ALA A 895 26.38 -0.87 -6.24
CA ALA A 895 27.11 -0.47 -5.05
C ALA A 895 27.40 -1.64 -4.11
N GLN A 896 26.42 -2.52 -3.86
CA GLN A 896 26.50 -3.50 -2.77
C GLN A 896 26.59 -4.96 -3.21
N PHE A 897 26.48 -5.30 -4.49
CA PHE A 897 26.42 -6.71 -4.93
C PHE A 897 27.64 -7.53 -4.49
N ASN A 898 28.84 -6.94 -4.54
CA ASN A 898 30.09 -7.62 -4.15
C ASN A 898 30.38 -7.56 -2.64
N ASP A 899 29.66 -6.74 -1.87
CA ASP A 899 29.83 -6.69 -0.42
C ASP A 899 29.48 -8.04 0.20
N THR A 900 30.21 -8.43 1.23
CA THR A 900 29.96 -9.66 1.95
C THR A 900 29.47 -9.38 3.35
N TYR A 901 28.49 -10.16 3.78
CA TYR A 901 27.93 -10.14 5.11
C TYR A 901 28.10 -11.52 5.73
N ARG A 902 28.19 -11.58 7.05
CA ARG A 902 28.22 -12.87 7.76
C ARG A 902 26.83 -13.46 7.93
N TRP A 903 25.84 -12.59 8.16
CA TRP A 903 24.44 -12.99 8.24
C TRP A 903 23.54 -11.90 7.69
N THR A 904 22.35 -12.35 7.30
CA THR A 904 21.18 -11.55 6.95
C THR A 904 19.97 -12.25 7.62
N PRO A 905 19.02 -11.50 8.19
CA PRO A 905 17.78 -12.03 8.76
C PRO A 905 16.88 -12.62 7.66
N PRO A 906 15.81 -13.36 8.01
CA PRO A 906 15.23 -13.56 9.33
C PRO A 906 15.92 -14.69 10.08
N LEU A 907 16.61 -14.31 11.14
CA LEU A 907 16.94 -15.27 12.19
C LEU A 907 15.63 -15.60 12.90
N SER A 908 15.41 -16.88 13.19
CA SER A 908 14.22 -17.44 13.83
C SER A 908 13.64 -16.53 14.94
N VAL A 909 12.65 -15.69 14.59
CA VAL A 909 11.86 -14.92 15.57
C VAL A 909 10.41 -15.32 15.44
N ILE A 910 10.09 -16.52 15.90
CA ILE A 910 8.71 -17.00 15.88
C ILE A 910 8.38 -17.62 17.23
N GLY A 911 7.98 -16.76 18.17
CA GLY A 911 7.43 -17.17 19.46
C GLY A 911 5.89 -17.13 19.51
N ASN A 912 5.21 -16.87 18.39
CA ASN A 912 3.80 -16.46 18.36
C ASN A 912 2.90 -17.21 17.37
N LEU A 913 3.44 -18.16 16.61
CA LEU A 913 2.63 -18.93 15.67
C LEU A 913 2.35 -20.32 16.27
N PRO A 914 1.19 -20.93 15.97
CA PRO A 914 0.93 -22.32 16.31
C PRO A 914 2.11 -23.20 15.89
N ARG A 915 2.39 -24.25 16.67
CA ARG A 915 3.58 -25.09 16.51
C ARG A 915 3.82 -25.53 15.06
N GLU A 916 2.76 -25.88 14.33
CA GLU A 916 2.81 -26.28 12.92
C GLU A 916 3.19 -25.12 11.98
N MET A 917 2.66 -23.92 12.21
CA MET A 917 2.98 -22.74 11.40
C MET A 917 4.39 -22.20 11.71
N THR A 918 4.79 -22.24 12.99
CA THR A 918 6.16 -21.99 13.44
C THR A 918 7.13 -22.96 12.79
N LYS A 919 6.80 -24.26 12.77
CA LYS A 919 7.59 -25.31 12.13
C LYS A 919 7.74 -25.06 10.62
N ASN A 920 6.65 -24.79 9.90
CA ASN A 920 6.69 -24.56 8.46
C ASN A 920 7.48 -23.29 8.09
N LEU A 921 7.37 -22.21 8.87
CA LEU A 921 8.17 -20.99 8.65
C LEU A 921 9.64 -21.18 9.06
N GLN A 922 9.94 -21.98 10.08
CA GLN A 922 11.33 -22.25 10.49
C GLN A 922 12.04 -23.22 9.56
N GLU A 923 11.34 -24.19 8.98
CA GLU A 923 11.91 -25.09 7.96
C GLU A 923 12.22 -24.35 6.65
N SER A 924 11.52 -23.24 6.36
CA SER A 924 11.70 -22.43 5.14
C SER A 924 12.69 -21.27 5.26
N MET A 925 13.00 -20.82 6.47
CA MET A 925 14.01 -19.78 6.73
C MET A 925 15.41 -20.42 6.79
N LYS A 926 16.23 -20.20 5.77
CA LYS A 926 17.62 -20.70 5.73
C LYS A 926 18.53 -19.89 6.65
N THR A 927 19.32 -20.59 7.46
CA THR A 927 20.34 -20.01 8.32
C THR A 927 21.44 -19.34 7.49
N THR A 928 22.01 -18.27 8.02
CA THR A 928 23.14 -17.61 7.37
C THR A 928 24.49 -18.05 7.93
N SER A 929 25.41 -18.22 7.00
CA SER A 929 26.75 -18.79 7.08
C SER A 929 27.66 -18.31 8.22
N GLU A 930 28.56 -19.19 8.67
CA GLU A 930 29.64 -18.84 9.60
C GLU A 930 30.78 -18.00 8.96
N THR A 931 30.70 -17.81 7.65
CA THR A 931 31.67 -17.11 6.80
C THR A 931 31.06 -15.87 6.14
N ASP A 932 31.89 -15.04 5.51
CA ASP A 932 31.42 -13.89 4.75
C ASP A 932 30.80 -14.36 3.41
N HIS A 933 29.53 -14.03 3.16
CA HIS A 933 28.75 -14.41 1.97
C HIS A 933 28.15 -13.19 1.26
N ARG A 934 27.87 -13.31 -0.04
CA ARG A 934 27.34 -12.19 -0.86
C ARG A 934 25.83 -12.01 -0.81
N PHE A 935 25.04 -13.04 -0.45
CA PHE A 935 23.57 -12.96 -0.37
C PHE A 935 22.91 -12.31 -1.61
N PRO A 936 23.12 -12.87 -2.83
CA PRO A 936 22.64 -12.25 -4.06
C PRO A 936 21.11 -12.15 -4.11
N VAL A 937 20.39 -13.20 -3.69
CA VAL A 937 18.92 -13.25 -3.73
C VAL A 937 18.33 -12.19 -2.79
N GLU A 938 18.91 -12.00 -1.60
CA GLU A 938 18.51 -10.98 -0.63
C GLU A 938 18.68 -9.56 -1.18
N LYS A 939 19.80 -9.31 -1.87
CA LYS A 939 20.08 -8.02 -2.49
C LYS A 939 19.13 -7.73 -3.65
N TYR A 940 18.79 -8.72 -4.45
CA TYR A 940 17.75 -8.58 -5.49
C TYR A 940 16.37 -8.31 -4.85
N ALA A 941 15.98 -9.07 -3.82
CA ALA A 941 14.73 -8.84 -3.12
C ALA A 941 14.62 -7.42 -2.52
N THR A 942 15.74 -6.81 -2.13
CA THR A 942 15.80 -5.47 -1.54
C THR A 942 15.31 -4.37 -2.49
N ILE A 943 15.66 -4.43 -3.77
CA ILE A 943 15.18 -3.42 -4.75
C ILE A 943 13.69 -3.59 -5.07
N TYR A 944 13.18 -4.82 -5.00
CA TYR A 944 11.80 -5.17 -5.33
C TYR A 944 10.83 -4.88 -4.18
N GLN A 945 11.23 -5.06 -2.93
CA GLN A 945 10.31 -4.93 -1.78
C GLN A 945 9.88 -3.49 -1.49
N ILE A 946 10.67 -2.49 -1.89
CA ILE A 946 10.37 -1.09 -1.61
C ILE A 946 9.40 -0.54 -2.65
N ASN A 947 8.15 -0.27 -2.28
CA ASN A 947 7.20 0.40 -3.18
C ASN A 947 6.95 1.85 -2.75
N LEU A 948 6.70 2.73 -3.71
CA LEU A 948 6.16 4.06 -3.48
C LEU A 948 4.63 3.98 -3.50
N ILE A 949 4.01 4.21 -2.35
CA ILE A 949 2.57 4.41 -2.24
C ILE A 949 2.30 5.91 -2.20
N GLY A 950 1.86 6.44 -3.35
CA GLY A 950 1.71 7.87 -3.63
C GLY A 950 1.85 8.15 -5.13
N ASP A 951 1.66 9.41 -5.51
CA ASP A 951 1.90 9.86 -6.89
C ASP A 951 3.41 9.87 -7.19
N PRO A 952 3.91 9.16 -8.22
CA PRO A 952 5.33 9.14 -8.58
C PRO A 952 5.90 10.52 -9.00
N ALA A 953 5.04 11.42 -9.48
CA ALA A 953 5.43 12.78 -9.84
C ALA A 953 5.40 13.75 -8.64
N PHE A 954 5.01 13.29 -7.44
CA PHE A 954 4.97 14.15 -6.26
C PHE A 954 6.36 14.69 -5.91
N ASN A 955 6.47 16.02 -5.88
CA ASN A 955 7.66 16.73 -5.43
C ASN A 955 7.41 17.34 -4.03
N PRO A 956 7.94 16.75 -2.96
CA PRO A 956 7.72 17.24 -1.61
C PRO A 956 8.49 18.53 -1.32
N TYR A 957 8.08 19.26 -0.29
CA TYR A 957 8.82 20.44 0.17
C TYR A 957 10.09 20.01 0.88
N GLU A 958 11.20 20.63 0.48
CA GLU A 958 12.51 20.47 1.08
C GLU A 958 13.04 21.86 1.46
N PRO A 959 13.47 22.10 2.71
CA PRO A 959 13.96 23.40 3.14
C PRO A 959 15.14 23.91 2.30
N CYS A 960 16.06 23.03 1.89
CA CYS A 960 17.20 23.40 1.06
C CYS A 960 16.81 23.90 -0.34
N ASN A 961 15.68 23.44 -0.89
CA ASN A 961 15.19 23.79 -2.22
C ASN A 961 14.02 24.79 -2.18
N GLU A 962 13.58 25.20 -0.99
CA GLU A 962 12.40 26.05 -0.77
C GLU A 962 11.11 25.51 -1.42
N GLY A 963 11.05 24.21 -1.71
CA GLY A 963 9.96 23.55 -2.44
C GLY A 963 9.77 24.04 -3.87
N LYS A 964 10.84 24.49 -4.54
CA LYS A 964 10.83 25.00 -5.92
C LYS A 964 11.09 23.94 -6.97
#